data_AF-A0A6C0H0E6-F1
#
_entry.id   AF-A0A6C0H0E6-F1
#
_cell.length_a   1.000
_cell.length_b   1.000
_cell.length_c   1.000
_cell.angle_alpha   90.00
_cell.angle_beta   90.00
_cell.angle_gamma   90.00
#
_symmetry.space_group_name_H-M   'P 1'
#
loop_
_entity.id
_entity.type
_entity.pdbx_description
1 polymer ?
#
loop_
_entity_poly.entity_id
_entity_poly.type
_entity_poly.pdbx_seq_one_letter_code
_entity_poly.pdbx_strand_id
1 'polypeptide(L)'
;MIEEKNTSSETTDFANDYNDLLDLYKSNYELAEYDILYDKNAKYLIEKFTRKVPLKKRYFMRLSHELRLIKLKGFFKTFFQVIDILDIIDPNIPTVIRGSAGSSLVCYLLGITSVDPVKFKISLSRFMHEKRDDLPDIDIDLPSHLREKIYELIYEKYPGRVARISNHLYYKPKSAIREAIRRAGYHKFIPKDFDLKKIFPEKEERIEVKIEALKLEDQFSHYSLHCGGIIIFDEYVPENLKLESPPGGLEKKLKNDKIKHTQIKLNKDEAEEAGMIKIDILSNRGLSQLYCLSNKKLNEYDWSDMKVWKYLSEGENLGLTHAESPAMKKILRLIKPTSIEELALCLAIIRPGATATGNKSNFMRNFYNNYLPKTEVNNIIIYDDDAIQVIQKLLNCTESEADYYRRGFAKGRKGIVRQNEFKKKLDEISLSYVQKELLLYQLTQLEDFTFCKSHAFSYALLIFALAYHKYRTPKKFWLVTLNHANSSYRKWVHHRCAINSGLKIDYGRGSYSMEDNNKITCEKPEKGQNNIIEDFKLFGWWNQFNFIPDMYVEIDDEIIEENNKKVKKIKFKGLIAIYRPYVNTTQAPNTYTHNLNNNTKSESTSRKLTFVSIGIDNNEFYDCVLWGLHKLSNANIISGNGLYHYNNVSPWIEVKKFNIF
;
A
#
# COMPACT_ATOMS: atom_id res chain seq x y z
N MET A 1 33.75 12.88 -2.66
CA MET A 1 34.33 11.57 -2.31
C MET A 1 35.36 11.82 -1.24
N ILE A 2 35.07 11.41 -0.01
CA ILE A 2 36.06 11.20 1.05
C ILE A 2 35.88 9.72 1.40
N GLU A 3 36.89 8.91 1.07
CA GLU A 3 36.92 7.48 1.35
C GLU A 3 37.08 7.27 2.86
N GLU A 4 36.02 6.80 3.53
CA GLU A 4 36.18 6.16 4.84
C GLU A 4 36.65 4.72 4.61
N LYS A 5 37.91 4.48 4.99
CA LYS A 5 38.53 3.16 5.05
C LYS A 5 37.69 2.22 5.91
N ASN A 6 37.34 1.08 5.33
CA ASN A 6 36.87 -0.11 6.04
C ASN A 6 37.92 -0.54 7.08
N THR A 7 37.66 -0.28 8.36
CA THR A 7 38.29 -1.00 9.47
C THR A 7 37.30 -1.99 10.06
N SER A 8 37.81 -3.20 10.27
CA SER A 8 37.17 -4.41 10.77
C SER A 8 36.57 -4.29 12.17
N SER A 9 35.48 -5.02 12.39
CA SER A 9 34.79 -5.35 13.66
C SER A 9 34.36 -4.17 14.52
N GLU A 10 33.25 -3.52 14.15
CA GLU A 10 32.47 -2.69 15.06
C GLU A 10 31.74 -3.60 16.07
N THR A 11 32.31 -3.78 17.27
CA THR A 11 31.52 -4.13 18.45
C THR A 11 30.58 -2.96 18.72
N THR A 12 29.30 -3.13 18.43
CA THR A 12 28.29 -2.10 18.68
C THR A 12 27.98 -2.06 20.17
N ASP A 13 28.65 -1.17 20.88
CA ASP A 13 28.21 -0.79 22.22
C ASP A 13 26.87 -0.02 22.10
N PHE A 14 25.97 -0.29 23.04
CA PHE A 14 24.64 0.33 23.11
C PHE A 14 24.51 1.06 24.45
N ALA A 15 23.81 2.21 24.46
CA ALA A 15 23.41 2.83 25.70
C ALA A 15 22.37 1.94 26.38
N ASN A 16 22.61 1.59 27.64
CA ASN A 16 21.71 0.72 28.41
C ASN A 16 20.62 1.50 29.12
N ASP A 17 20.88 2.77 29.46
CA ASP A 17 19.90 3.63 30.11
C ASP A 17 20.05 5.13 29.72
N TYR A 18 19.21 5.97 30.35
CA TYR A 18 19.24 7.42 30.17
C TYR A 18 20.55 8.04 30.68
N ASN A 19 21.19 7.49 31.71
CA ASN A 19 22.43 8.03 32.26
C ASN A 19 23.61 7.77 31.31
N ASP A 20 23.67 6.58 30.69
CA ASP A 20 24.63 6.28 29.63
C ASP A 20 24.53 7.30 28.48
N LEU A 21 23.29 7.64 28.08
CA LEU A 21 23.04 8.66 27.05
C LEU A 21 23.49 10.06 27.51
N LEU A 22 23.27 10.40 28.79
CA LEU A 22 23.64 11.68 29.37
C LEU A 22 25.15 11.82 29.55
N ASP A 23 25.85 10.75 29.89
CA ASP A 23 27.30 10.78 30.11
C ASP A 23 28.06 10.79 28.78
N LEU A 24 27.63 9.99 27.80
CA LEU A 24 28.15 10.04 26.44
C LEU A 24 27.92 11.41 25.78
N TYR A 25 26.85 12.10 26.18
CA TYR A 25 26.57 13.46 25.77
C TYR A 25 27.55 14.47 26.37
N LYS A 26 27.74 14.43 27.69
CA LYS A 26 28.70 15.28 28.40
C LYS A 26 30.12 15.13 27.86
N SER A 27 30.49 13.91 27.43
CA SER A 27 31.84 13.62 26.97
C SER A 27 32.13 14.05 25.52
N ASN A 28 31.11 14.33 24.70
CA ASN A 28 31.29 14.47 23.25
C ASN A 28 31.03 15.88 22.69
N TYR A 29 30.51 16.83 23.47
CA TYR A 29 30.13 18.15 22.92
C TYR A 29 30.28 19.34 23.87
N GLU A 30 30.92 20.39 23.36
CA GLU A 30 30.79 21.79 23.80
C GLU A 30 29.69 22.45 22.94
N LEU A 31 28.47 22.67 23.44
CA LEU A 31 27.48 23.61 22.82
C LEU A 31 26.24 23.77 23.73
N ALA A 32 25.67 24.96 23.77
CA ALA A 32 24.57 25.37 24.64
C ALA A 32 23.15 24.88 24.23
N GLU A 33 23.00 23.98 23.25
CA GLU A 33 21.68 23.55 22.70
C GLU A 33 20.93 22.47 23.53
N TYR A 34 21.25 22.37 24.83
CA TYR A 34 21.25 21.09 25.55
C TYR A 34 20.30 20.99 26.76
N ASP A 35 19.23 21.77 26.75
CA ASP A 35 18.13 21.67 27.71
C ASP A 35 17.21 20.45 27.48
N ILE A 36 17.13 19.92 26.24
CA ILE A 36 16.06 18.96 25.91
C ILE A 36 16.16 17.62 26.63
N LEU A 37 17.36 17.13 26.96
CA LEU A 37 17.48 15.87 27.69
C LEU A 37 17.01 16.03 29.15
N TYR A 38 17.22 17.21 29.75
CA TYR A 38 16.72 17.52 31.10
C TYR A 38 15.21 17.76 31.15
N ASP A 39 14.54 17.88 30.00
CA ASP A 39 13.09 17.99 29.94
C ASP A 39 12.42 16.72 30.49
N LYS A 40 11.50 16.90 31.45
CA LYS A 40 10.84 15.77 32.12
C LYS A 40 10.11 14.83 31.15
N ASN A 41 9.51 15.38 30.08
CA ASN A 41 8.74 14.60 29.12
C ASN A 41 9.68 13.86 28.17
N ALA A 42 10.80 14.48 27.78
CA ALA A 42 11.84 13.82 27.01
C ALA A 42 12.46 12.67 27.79
N LYS A 43 12.79 12.88 29.08
CA LYS A 43 13.30 11.83 29.97
C LYS A 43 12.31 10.66 30.08
N TYR A 44 11.04 10.93 30.37
CA TYR A 44 10.01 9.89 30.43
C TYR A 44 9.87 9.13 29.11
N LEU A 45 9.97 9.82 27.97
CA LEU A 45 9.92 9.18 26.65
C LEU A 45 11.11 8.24 26.41
N ILE A 46 12.32 8.65 26.81
CA ILE A 46 13.54 7.83 26.69
C ILE A 46 13.46 6.59 27.57
N GLU A 47 12.93 6.71 28.79
CA GLU A 47 12.72 5.59 29.72
C GLU A 47 11.74 4.53 29.16
N LYS A 48 10.90 4.91 28.19
CA LYS A 48 9.97 4.01 27.50
C LYS A 48 10.54 3.34 26.25
N PHE A 49 11.80 3.61 25.88
CA PHE A 49 12.41 2.94 24.73
C PHE A 49 12.51 1.43 24.94
N THR A 50 12.03 0.69 23.95
CA THR A 50 12.08 -0.78 23.94
C THR A 50 13.31 -1.30 23.20
N ARG A 51 14.03 -0.41 22.50
CA ARG A 51 15.29 -0.70 21.83
C ARG A 51 16.40 0.18 22.40
N LYS A 52 17.58 -0.41 22.55
CA LYS A 52 18.76 0.32 22.99
C LYS A 52 19.24 1.29 21.90
N VAL A 53 19.77 2.44 22.31
CA VAL A 53 20.34 3.42 21.38
C VAL A 53 21.76 3.01 21.02
N PRO A 54 22.11 2.86 19.73
CA PRO A 54 23.48 2.60 19.32
C PRO A 54 24.42 3.73 19.77
N LEU A 55 25.60 3.41 20.34
CA LEU A 55 26.60 4.39 20.76
C LEU A 55 27.37 4.97 19.55
N LYS A 56 26.64 5.63 18.64
CA LYS A 56 27.20 6.32 17.48
C LYS A 56 26.71 7.76 17.46
N LYS A 57 27.64 8.71 17.28
CA LYS A 57 27.40 10.17 17.24
C LYS A 57 26.16 10.57 16.42
N ARG A 58 25.97 9.95 15.25
CA ARG A 58 24.83 10.22 14.36
C ARG A 58 23.45 9.89 14.96
N TYR A 59 23.33 8.84 15.79
CA TYR A 59 22.06 8.49 16.44
C TYR A 59 21.75 9.48 17.54
N PHE A 60 22.77 9.86 18.32
CA PHE A 60 22.62 10.84 19.38
C PHE A 60 22.16 12.20 18.82
N MET A 61 22.83 12.69 17.78
CA MET A 61 22.45 13.95 17.11
C MET A 61 21.02 13.90 16.57
N ARG A 62 20.64 12.77 15.95
CA ARG A 62 19.26 12.57 15.45
C ARG A 62 18.25 12.58 16.59
N LEU A 63 18.52 11.87 17.68
CA LEU A 63 17.62 11.77 18.83
C LEU A 63 17.41 13.13 19.50
N SER A 64 18.49 13.88 19.78
CA SER A 64 18.41 15.22 20.37
C SER A 64 17.61 16.18 19.49
N HIS A 65 17.86 16.18 18.18
CA HIS A 65 17.10 16.98 17.23
C HIS A 65 15.61 16.61 17.20
N GLU A 66 15.29 15.30 17.17
CA GLU A 66 13.91 14.83 17.19
C GLU A 66 13.16 15.23 18.47
N LEU A 67 13.77 15.02 19.64
CA LEU A 67 13.14 15.38 20.93
C LEU A 67 12.86 16.88 21.01
N ARG A 68 13.75 17.72 20.47
CA ARG A 68 13.55 19.16 20.40
C ARG A 68 12.35 19.52 19.53
N LEU A 69 12.24 18.92 18.35
CA LEU A 69 11.09 19.13 17.47
C LEU A 69 9.78 18.63 18.11
N ILE A 70 9.82 17.49 18.82
CA ILE A 70 8.67 16.97 19.57
C ILE A 70 8.22 17.97 20.63
N LYS A 71 9.15 18.56 21.40
CA LYS A 71 8.84 19.62 22.38
C LYS A 71 8.24 20.85 21.69
N LEU A 72 8.91 21.36 20.65
CA LEU A 72 8.48 22.57 19.93
C LEU A 72 7.09 22.42 19.30
N LYS A 73 6.72 21.22 18.84
CA LYS A 73 5.42 20.92 18.24
C LYS A 73 4.37 20.44 19.26
N GLY A 74 4.68 20.42 20.56
CA GLY A 74 3.75 19.95 21.60
C GLY A 74 3.37 18.47 21.50
N PHE A 75 4.22 17.67 20.85
CA PHE A 75 3.85 16.34 20.34
C PHE A 75 4.12 15.18 21.32
N PHE A 76 4.64 15.48 22.52
CA PHE A 76 4.86 14.48 23.58
C PHE A 76 3.57 13.75 23.96
N LYS A 77 2.44 14.47 24.04
CA LYS A 77 1.14 13.89 24.38
C LYS A 77 0.76 12.74 23.44
N THR A 78 0.98 12.91 22.15
CA THR A 78 0.72 11.88 21.13
C THR A 78 1.57 10.65 21.35
N PHE A 79 2.87 10.84 21.60
CA PHE A 79 3.77 9.74 21.87
C PHE A 79 3.36 8.98 23.13
N PHE A 80 2.91 9.66 24.19
CA PHE A 80 2.43 9.02 25.41
C PHE A 80 1.14 8.22 25.16
N GLN A 81 0.19 8.77 24.39
CA GLN A 81 -1.01 8.04 24.00
C GLN A 81 -0.69 6.81 23.14
N VAL A 82 0.27 6.92 22.22
CA VAL A 82 0.73 5.77 21.43
C VAL A 82 1.41 4.72 22.31
N ILE A 83 2.24 5.13 23.27
CA ILE A 83 2.83 4.21 24.26
C ILE A 83 1.74 3.50 25.06
N ASP A 84 0.77 4.23 25.59
CA ASP A 84 -0.36 3.64 26.33
C ASP A 84 -1.12 2.60 25.47
N ILE A 85 -1.32 2.88 24.18
CA ILE A 85 -1.94 1.93 23.24
C ILE A 85 -1.05 0.71 23.01
N LEU A 86 0.27 0.89 22.89
CA LEU A 86 1.20 -0.22 22.72
C LEU A 86 1.33 -1.08 23.98
N ASP A 87 1.25 -0.47 25.17
CA ASP A 87 1.37 -1.16 26.47
C ASP A 87 0.15 -2.05 26.78
N ILE A 88 -1.03 -1.77 26.19
CA ILE A 88 -2.25 -2.56 26.39
C ILE A 88 -2.44 -3.68 25.36
N ILE A 89 -1.69 -3.69 24.25
CA ILE A 89 -1.76 -4.76 23.24
C ILE A 89 -0.69 -5.82 23.51
N ASP A 90 -0.89 -7.03 22.95
CA ASP A 90 0.10 -8.10 23.05
C ASP A 90 1.45 -7.64 22.45
N PRO A 91 2.57 -7.70 23.21
CA PRO A 91 3.87 -7.24 22.75
C PRO A 91 4.44 -8.02 21.55
N ASN A 92 3.87 -9.19 21.23
CA ASN A 92 4.20 -9.98 20.06
C ASN A 92 3.46 -9.53 18.80
N ILE A 93 2.48 -8.62 18.90
CA ILE A 93 1.79 -8.08 17.73
C ILE A 93 2.79 -7.27 16.89
N PRO A 94 3.09 -7.67 15.65
CA PRO A 94 3.95 -6.88 14.79
C PRO A 94 3.21 -5.61 14.35
N THR A 95 3.90 -4.48 14.41
CA THR A 95 3.41 -3.19 13.95
C THR A 95 4.17 -2.74 12.71
N VAL A 96 3.48 -2.03 11.82
CA VAL A 96 4.08 -1.30 10.70
C VAL A 96 3.57 0.12 10.75
N ILE A 97 4.43 1.09 10.46
CA ILE A 97 3.98 2.47 10.27
C ILE A 97 3.64 2.70 8.79
N ARG A 98 2.52 3.37 8.57
CA ARG A 98 2.18 3.96 7.28
C ARG A 98 2.58 5.43 7.25
N GLY A 99 3.04 5.89 6.08
CA GLY A 99 3.44 7.28 5.90
C GLY A 99 4.73 7.65 6.63
N SER A 100 4.85 8.93 7.01
CA SER A 100 6.12 9.54 7.39
C SER A 100 6.61 9.27 8.80
N ALA A 101 5.76 8.83 9.73
CA ALA A 101 6.19 8.58 11.11
C ALA A 101 7.29 7.51 11.21
N GLY A 102 7.44 6.65 10.20
CA GLY A 102 8.56 5.70 10.09
C GLY A 102 9.92 6.35 9.84
N SER A 103 9.96 7.66 9.59
CA SER A 103 11.20 8.45 9.50
C SER A 103 11.75 8.87 10.87
N SER A 104 11.00 8.68 11.96
CA SER A 104 11.44 9.06 13.31
C SER A 104 12.26 7.96 13.98
N LEU A 105 13.45 8.34 14.48
CA LEU A 105 14.28 7.51 15.34
C LEU A 105 13.58 7.24 16.67
N VAL A 106 12.84 8.20 17.23
CA VAL A 106 12.02 7.98 18.44
C VAL A 106 10.98 6.88 18.20
N CYS A 107 10.27 6.90 17.06
CA CYS A 107 9.36 5.82 16.69
C CYS A 107 10.05 4.46 16.56
N TYR A 108 11.29 4.44 16.05
CA TYR A 108 12.10 3.23 16.01
C TYR A 108 12.50 2.79 17.42
N LEU A 109 12.98 3.66 18.29
CA LEU A 109 13.43 3.27 19.64
C LEU A 109 12.28 2.80 20.54
N LEU A 110 11.07 3.33 20.34
CA LEU A 110 9.85 2.90 21.05
C LEU A 110 9.30 1.55 20.58
N GLY A 111 9.76 1.00 19.46
CA GLY A 111 9.20 -0.24 18.94
C GLY A 111 8.09 -0.05 17.88
N ILE A 112 7.63 1.18 17.65
CA ILE A 112 6.47 1.49 16.79
C ILE A 112 6.76 1.10 15.32
N THR A 113 7.96 1.42 14.82
CA THR A 113 8.45 0.97 13.50
C THR A 113 9.63 0.03 13.64
N SER A 114 9.78 -0.91 12.71
CA SER A 114 10.95 -1.79 12.61
C SER A 114 12.05 -1.26 11.68
N VAL A 115 11.82 -0.12 11.04
CA VAL A 115 12.78 0.55 10.14
C VAL A 115 13.66 1.49 10.95
N ASP A 116 14.99 1.31 10.87
CA ASP A 116 15.96 2.24 11.45
C ASP A 116 16.23 3.40 10.45
N PRO A 117 15.68 4.61 10.70
CA PRO A 117 15.79 5.71 9.75
C PRO A 117 17.22 6.26 9.65
N VAL A 118 18.05 6.08 10.68
CA VAL A 118 19.45 6.54 10.66
C VAL A 118 20.30 5.59 9.81
N LYS A 119 20.11 4.26 9.97
CA LYS A 119 20.78 3.25 9.13
C LYS A 119 20.43 3.44 7.66
N PHE A 120 19.16 3.65 7.34
CA PHE A 120 18.67 3.77 5.96
C PHE A 120 18.69 5.20 5.40
N LYS A 121 19.26 6.17 6.13
CA LYS A 121 19.38 7.58 5.71
C LYS A 121 18.04 8.18 5.27
N ILE A 122 17.01 7.97 6.08
CA ILE A 122 15.65 8.48 5.86
C ILE A 122 15.51 9.86 6.52
N SER A 123 14.99 10.83 5.76
CA SER A 123 14.93 12.23 6.20
C SER A 123 13.85 12.41 7.27
N LEU A 124 14.19 13.16 8.33
CA LEU A 124 13.22 13.47 9.38
C LEU A 124 12.17 14.47 8.91
N SER A 125 12.57 15.42 8.06
CA SER A 125 11.70 16.53 7.67
C SER A 125 10.44 16.05 6.95
N ARG A 126 10.49 14.87 6.33
CA ARG A 126 9.28 14.24 5.77
C ARG A 126 8.19 13.97 6.83
N PHE A 127 8.57 13.81 8.09
CA PHE A 127 7.67 13.63 9.24
C PHE A 127 7.42 14.93 9.99
N MET A 128 8.47 15.62 10.44
CA MET A 128 8.35 16.84 11.24
C MET A 128 9.56 17.76 11.03
N HIS A 129 9.29 19.06 10.97
CA HIS A 129 10.30 20.12 10.93
C HIS A 129 9.68 21.46 11.37
N GLU A 130 10.51 22.48 11.57
CA GLU A 130 10.09 23.78 12.12
C GLU A 130 9.06 24.47 11.22
N LYS A 131 9.37 24.58 9.92
CA LYS A 131 8.53 25.22 8.87
C LYS A 131 7.27 24.42 8.48
N ARG A 132 6.91 23.37 9.22
CA ARG A 132 5.74 22.53 8.93
C ARG A 132 4.50 23.06 9.65
N ASP A 133 3.47 23.39 8.87
CA ASP A 133 2.24 24.02 9.38
C ASP A 133 1.21 23.00 9.90
N ASP A 134 1.27 21.75 9.42
CA ASP A 134 0.39 20.63 9.83
C ASP A 134 0.98 19.84 11.00
N LEU A 135 0.09 19.25 11.79
CA LEU A 135 0.47 18.35 12.88
C LEU A 135 0.97 17.02 12.33
N PRO A 136 2.02 16.42 12.92
CA PRO A 136 2.45 15.09 12.54
C PRO A 136 1.41 14.03 12.96
N ASP A 137 1.09 13.11 12.06
CA ASP A 137 0.21 11.96 12.31
C ASP A 137 1.04 10.67 12.51
N ILE A 138 0.62 9.80 13.45
CA ILE A 138 1.18 8.45 13.62
C ILE A 138 0.13 7.42 13.20
N ASP A 139 0.33 6.83 12.03
CA ASP A 139 -0.54 5.78 11.48
C ASP A 139 0.04 4.39 11.77
N ILE A 140 -0.64 3.63 12.61
CA ILE A 140 -0.18 2.30 13.06
C ILE A 140 -1.01 1.22 12.37
N ASP A 141 -0.37 0.44 11.52
CA ASP A 141 -0.93 -0.79 10.97
C ASP A 141 -0.78 -1.93 11.98
N LEU A 142 -1.90 -2.61 12.24
CA LEU A 142 -1.99 -3.78 13.12
C LEU A 142 -2.62 -4.97 12.37
N PRO A 143 -2.48 -6.22 12.87
CA PRO A 143 -3.19 -7.37 12.34
C PRO A 143 -4.69 -7.11 12.21
N SER A 144 -5.20 -7.23 10.98
CA SER A 144 -6.59 -6.88 10.64
C SER A 144 -7.64 -7.61 11.47
N HIS A 145 -7.37 -8.84 11.89
CA HIS A 145 -8.31 -9.68 12.65
C HIS A 145 -8.34 -9.36 14.15
N LEU A 146 -7.37 -8.60 14.67
CA LEU A 146 -7.31 -8.16 16.07
C LEU A 146 -7.85 -6.74 16.27
N ARG A 147 -8.15 -6.05 15.18
CA ARG A 147 -8.45 -4.62 15.18
C ARG A 147 -9.62 -4.25 16.09
N GLU A 148 -10.67 -5.06 16.08
CA GLU A 148 -11.84 -4.87 16.93
C GLU A 148 -11.46 -4.96 18.41
N LYS A 149 -10.85 -6.08 18.81
CA LYS A 149 -10.30 -6.28 20.17
C LYS A 149 -9.37 -5.16 20.62
N ILE A 150 -8.53 -4.63 19.72
CA ILE A 150 -7.63 -3.51 20.05
C ILE A 150 -8.43 -2.24 20.33
N TYR A 151 -9.49 -1.95 19.57
CA TYR A 151 -10.37 -0.85 19.94
C TYR A 151 -11.02 -1.07 21.30
N GLU A 152 -11.50 -2.28 21.60
CA GLU A 152 -12.10 -2.60 22.90
C GLU A 152 -11.15 -2.25 24.04
N LEU A 153 -9.89 -2.69 23.96
CA LEU A 153 -8.84 -2.38 24.93
C LEU A 153 -8.60 -0.86 25.06
N ILE A 154 -8.60 -0.12 23.96
CA ILE A 154 -8.45 1.35 23.97
C ILE A 154 -9.63 2.02 24.67
N TYR A 155 -10.87 1.57 24.42
CA TYR A 155 -12.07 2.09 25.07
C TYR A 155 -12.08 1.77 26.58
N GLU A 156 -11.59 0.59 26.98
CA GLU A 156 -11.42 0.20 28.38
C GLU A 156 -10.35 1.03 29.09
N LYS A 157 -9.23 1.32 28.41
CA LYS A 157 -8.14 2.15 28.92
C LYS A 157 -8.55 3.62 29.11
N TYR A 158 -9.44 4.13 28.26
CA TYR A 158 -9.91 5.52 28.28
C TYR A 158 -11.44 5.63 28.29
N PRO A 159 -12.12 5.22 29.37
CA PRO A 159 -13.57 5.14 29.42
C PRO A 159 -14.25 6.48 29.15
N GLY A 160 -15.10 6.53 28.11
CA GLY A 160 -15.85 7.73 27.73
C GLY A 160 -15.04 8.87 27.10
N ARG A 161 -13.73 8.68 26.89
CA ARG A 161 -12.79 9.70 26.36
C ARG A 161 -12.35 9.42 24.92
N VAL A 162 -12.75 8.29 24.34
CA VAL A 162 -12.35 7.88 22.98
C VAL A 162 -13.50 8.10 22.02
N ALA A 163 -13.22 8.76 20.89
CA ALA A 163 -14.16 8.82 19.77
C ALA A 163 -13.48 8.54 18.44
N ARG A 164 -14.26 7.98 17.52
CA ARG A 164 -13.86 7.81 16.11
C ARG A 164 -14.36 8.99 15.29
N ILE A 165 -13.54 9.46 14.37
CA ILE A 165 -13.91 10.54 13.44
C ILE A 165 -14.79 10.02 12.30
N SER A 166 -15.46 10.94 11.60
CA SER A 166 -16.31 10.63 10.45
C SER A 166 -15.62 10.90 9.12
N ASN A 167 -16.06 10.27 8.04
CA ASN A 167 -15.95 10.85 6.70
C ASN A 167 -17.27 11.55 6.37
N HIS A 168 -17.19 12.70 5.72
CA HIS A 168 -18.36 13.37 5.16
C HIS A 168 -18.56 12.88 3.74
N LEU A 169 -19.61 12.10 3.50
CA LEU A 169 -19.90 11.60 2.16
C LEU A 169 -20.87 12.53 1.46
N TYR A 170 -20.48 12.95 0.27
CA TYR A 170 -21.29 13.74 -0.65
C TYR A 170 -21.68 12.87 -1.84
N TYR A 171 -22.84 13.14 -2.44
CA TYR A 171 -23.24 12.39 -3.62
C TYR A 171 -22.34 12.72 -4.81
N LYS A 172 -21.60 11.72 -5.29
CA LYS A 172 -20.91 11.75 -6.59
C LYS A 172 -21.87 11.29 -7.70
N PRO A 173 -21.60 11.55 -8.99
CA PRO A 173 -22.53 11.26 -10.09
C PRO A 173 -23.20 9.88 -10.02
N LYS A 174 -22.41 8.84 -9.71
CA LYS A 174 -22.89 7.44 -9.61
C LYS A 174 -23.75 7.15 -8.38
N SER A 175 -23.50 7.79 -7.24
CA SER A 175 -24.35 7.63 -6.06
C SER A 175 -25.58 8.54 -6.15
N ALA A 176 -25.44 9.74 -6.73
CA ALA A 176 -26.53 10.67 -6.97
C ALA A 176 -27.61 10.04 -7.85
N ILE A 177 -27.22 9.43 -8.97
CA ILE A 177 -28.16 8.75 -9.87
C ILE A 177 -28.81 7.54 -9.20
N ARG A 178 -28.09 6.78 -8.37
CA ARG A 178 -28.67 5.64 -7.63
C ARG A 178 -29.69 6.10 -6.62
N GLU A 179 -29.43 7.22 -5.96
CA GLU A 179 -30.37 7.79 -5.02
C GLU A 179 -31.60 8.38 -5.72
N ALA A 180 -31.42 9.06 -6.84
CA ALA A 180 -32.54 9.53 -7.67
C ALA A 180 -33.42 8.37 -8.17
N ILE A 181 -32.82 7.25 -8.60
CA ILE A 181 -33.54 6.03 -8.96
C ILE A 181 -34.40 5.51 -7.79
N ARG A 182 -33.86 5.54 -6.56
CA ARG A 182 -34.61 5.13 -5.36
C ARG A 182 -35.73 6.09 -5.02
N ARG A 183 -35.49 7.40 -5.12
CA ARG A 183 -36.51 8.44 -4.90
C ARG A 183 -37.65 8.36 -5.91
N ALA A 184 -37.35 7.92 -7.14
CA ALA A 184 -38.34 7.61 -8.16
C ALA A 184 -39.06 6.25 -7.94
N GLY A 185 -38.88 5.60 -6.78
CA GLY A 185 -39.62 4.41 -6.37
C GLY A 185 -38.97 3.06 -6.69
N TYR A 186 -37.77 3.02 -7.27
CA TYR A 186 -37.09 1.76 -7.57
C TYR A 186 -36.17 1.31 -6.41
N HIS A 187 -36.65 0.35 -5.62
CA HIS A 187 -35.95 -0.13 -4.42
C HIS A 187 -35.27 -1.51 -4.58
N LYS A 188 -35.20 -2.06 -5.80
CA LYS A 188 -34.47 -3.32 -6.08
C LYS A 188 -32.96 -3.09 -6.14
N PHE A 189 -32.18 -4.17 -6.18
CA PHE A 189 -30.74 -4.11 -6.35
C PHE A 189 -30.34 -3.44 -7.68
N ILE A 190 -29.52 -2.40 -7.61
CA ILE A 190 -28.99 -1.68 -8.78
C ILE A 190 -27.54 -2.13 -9.03
N PRO A 191 -27.25 -2.86 -10.12
CA PRO A 191 -25.89 -3.35 -10.40
C PRO A 191 -24.91 -2.21 -10.69
N LYS A 192 -23.61 -2.53 -10.79
CA LYS A 192 -22.56 -1.53 -11.07
C LYS A 192 -22.76 -0.84 -12.43
N ASP A 193 -23.08 -1.63 -13.45
CA ASP A 193 -23.22 -1.22 -14.85
C ASP A 193 -24.70 -1.28 -15.28
N PHE A 194 -25.57 -0.71 -14.45
CA PHE A 194 -27.01 -0.67 -14.72
C PHE A 194 -27.32 0.18 -15.96
N ASP A 195 -28.39 -0.16 -16.65
CA ASP A 195 -28.94 0.64 -17.76
C ASP A 195 -30.24 1.29 -17.30
N LEU A 196 -30.26 2.62 -17.25
CA LEU A 196 -31.44 3.40 -16.88
C LEU A 196 -32.65 3.07 -17.75
N LYS A 197 -32.46 2.73 -19.03
CA LYS A 197 -33.56 2.38 -19.93
C LYS A 197 -34.27 1.10 -19.53
N LYS A 198 -33.56 0.17 -18.89
CA LYS A 198 -34.14 -1.08 -18.38
C LYS A 198 -34.88 -0.88 -17.07
N ILE A 199 -34.51 0.14 -16.30
CA ILE A 199 -35.14 0.47 -15.02
C ILE A 199 -36.39 1.32 -15.26
N PHE A 200 -36.25 2.35 -16.10
CA PHE A 200 -37.30 3.30 -16.48
C PHE A 200 -37.43 3.30 -18.02
N PRO A 201 -38.41 2.55 -18.57
CA PRO A 201 -38.64 2.46 -20.02
C PRO A 201 -39.09 3.78 -20.64
N GLU A 202 -39.82 4.61 -19.90
CA GLU A 202 -40.31 5.90 -20.36
C GLU A 202 -39.20 6.96 -20.36
N LYS A 203 -39.27 7.90 -21.32
CA LYS A 203 -38.20 8.89 -21.51
C LYS A 203 -38.29 10.00 -20.46
N GLU A 204 -39.49 10.38 -20.10
CA GLU A 204 -39.86 11.43 -19.16
C GLU A 204 -39.34 11.07 -17.76
N GLU A 205 -39.63 9.86 -17.28
CA GLU A 205 -39.10 9.34 -16.01
C GLU A 205 -37.57 9.36 -15.97
N ARG A 206 -36.90 8.95 -17.06
CA ARG A 206 -35.43 9.01 -17.13
C ARG A 206 -34.88 10.43 -17.07
N ILE A 207 -35.60 11.40 -17.64
CA ILE A 207 -35.20 12.82 -17.59
C ILE A 207 -35.36 13.32 -16.15
N GLU A 208 -36.47 13.03 -15.50
CA GLU A 208 -36.72 13.39 -14.10
C GLU A 208 -35.65 12.83 -13.16
N VAL A 209 -35.34 11.53 -13.28
CA VAL A 209 -34.29 10.87 -12.51
C VAL A 209 -32.92 11.52 -12.73
N LYS A 210 -32.60 11.93 -13.97
CA LYS A 210 -31.34 12.63 -14.26
C LYS A 210 -31.31 14.05 -13.70
N ILE A 211 -32.42 14.78 -13.77
CA ILE A 211 -32.54 16.12 -13.18
C ILE A 211 -32.37 16.04 -11.67
N GLU A 212 -33.03 15.08 -11.01
CA GLU A 212 -32.90 14.85 -9.58
C GLU A 212 -31.47 14.45 -9.20
N ALA A 213 -30.81 13.61 -10.01
CA ALA A 213 -29.41 13.26 -9.80
C ALA A 213 -28.48 14.48 -9.88
N LEU A 214 -28.71 15.41 -10.81
CA LEU A 214 -27.93 16.64 -10.92
C LEU A 214 -28.16 17.56 -9.70
N LYS A 215 -29.39 17.63 -9.17
CA LYS A 215 -29.69 18.38 -7.94
C LYS A 215 -28.99 17.79 -6.71
N LEU A 216 -28.84 16.46 -6.68
CA LEU A 216 -28.17 15.75 -5.60
C LEU A 216 -26.66 15.83 -5.66
N GLU A 217 -26.06 16.06 -6.82
CA GLU A 217 -24.61 16.06 -6.97
C GLU A 217 -23.93 17.08 -6.03
N ASP A 218 -22.88 16.61 -5.36
CA ASP A 218 -22.13 17.33 -4.31
C ASP A 218 -22.97 17.81 -3.10
N GLN A 219 -24.23 17.40 -2.98
CA GLN A 219 -24.99 17.54 -1.73
C GLN A 219 -24.48 16.56 -0.67
N PHE A 220 -24.49 16.99 0.59
CA PHE A 220 -24.16 16.13 1.72
C PHE A 220 -25.14 14.96 1.78
N SER A 221 -24.61 13.74 1.88
CA SER A 221 -25.40 12.52 1.96
C SER A 221 -25.52 12.06 3.41
N HIS A 222 -24.40 11.67 4.01
CA HIS A 222 -24.36 11.21 5.39
C HIS A 222 -22.92 11.18 5.91
N TYR A 223 -22.77 11.09 7.23
CA TYR A 223 -21.50 10.73 7.87
C TYR A 223 -21.19 9.25 7.59
N SER A 224 -19.94 8.85 7.53
CA SER A 224 -19.58 7.42 7.59
C SER A 224 -18.41 7.25 8.54
N LEU A 225 -18.21 6.07 9.09
CA LEU A 225 -17.12 5.87 10.03
C LEU A 225 -15.77 5.93 9.31
N HIS A 226 -14.84 6.75 9.81
CA HIS A 226 -13.48 6.78 9.28
C HIS A 226 -12.75 5.47 9.53
N CYS A 227 -11.86 5.08 8.62
CA CYS A 227 -11.26 3.76 8.58
C CYS A 227 -10.13 3.52 9.59
N GLY A 228 -9.76 4.47 10.46
CA GLY A 228 -8.68 4.33 11.45
C GLY A 228 -8.78 5.31 12.62
N GLY A 229 -8.92 6.59 12.30
CA GLY A 229 -8.85 7.73 13.21
C GLY A 229 -9.67 7.65 14.48
N ILE A 230 -8.95 7.66 15.59
CA ILE A 230 -9.46 7.93 16.93
C ILE A 230 -8.88 9.24 17.45
N ILE A 231 -9.65 9.87 18.33
CA ILE A 231 -9.22 10.99 19.16
C ILE A 231 -9.45 10.56 20.61
N ILE A 232 -8.43 10.78 21.44
CA ILE A 232 -8.48 10.55 22.88
C ILE A 232 -8.50 11.92 23.56
N PHE A 233 -9.66 12.28 24.09
CA PHE A 233 -9.90 13.56 24.77
C PHE A 233 -9.26 13.58 26.17
N ASP A 234 -8.95 14.76 26.68
CA ASP A 234 -8.43 14.93 28.05
C ASP A 234 -9.47 14.58 29.11
N GLU A 235 -10.73 14.86 28.80
CA GLU A 235 -11.91 14.50 29.58
C GLU A 235 -12.86 13.66 28.71
N TYR A 236 -14.14 13.65 29.06
CA TYR A 236 -15.17 12.97 28.27
C TYR A 236 -15.31 13.57 26.86
N VAL A 237 -15.68 12.72 25.90
CA VAL A 237 -16.02 13.16 24.54
C VAL A 237 -17.17 14.20 24.63
N PRO A 238 -17.02 15.41 24.05
CA PRO A 238 -18.04 16.44 24.10
C PRO A 238 -19.36 16.01 23.45
N GLU A 239 -20.49 16.20 24.16
CA GLU A 239 -21.82 15.78 23.69
C GLU A 239 -22.23 16.43 22.36
N ASN A 240 -21.90 17.70 22.14
CA ASN A 240 -22.23 18.43 20.92
C ASN A 240 -21.55 17.86 19.66
N LEU A 241 -20.38 17.21 19.84
CA LEU A 241 -19.63 16.57 18.77
C LEU A 241 -20.13 15.15 18.47
N LYS A 242 -20.75 14.48 19.44
CA LYS A 242 -21.23 13.11 19.29
C LYS A 242 -22.33 13.03 18.23
N LEU A 243 -22.35 11.89 17.56
CA LEU A 243 -23.35 11.57 16.56
C LEU A 243 -24.42 10.66 17.20
N GLU A 244 -25.66 11.13 17.25
CA GLU A 244 -26.77 10.49 18.00
C GLU A 244 -27.16 9.10 17.44
N SER A 245 -26.98 8.86 16.14
CA SER A 245 -27.26 7.57 15.50
C SER A 245 -26.28 7.27 14.37
N PRO A 246 -25.28 6.37 14.56
CA PRO A 246 -24.32 6.05 13.51
C PRO A 246 -25.03 5.51 12.24
N PRO A 247 -24.75 6.08 11.06
CA PRO A 247 -25.50 5.79 9.84
C PRO A 247 -25.35 4.34 9.37
N GLY A 248 -26.43 3.80 8.79
CA GLY A 248 -26.45 2.46 8.18
C GLY A 248 -27.01 1.34 9.05
N GLY A 249 -27.78 1.66 10.11
CA GLY A 249 -28.35 0.64 10.99
C GLY A 249 -27.29 -0.13 11.78
N LEU A 250 -26.14 0.52 12.07
CA LEU A 250 -25.16 -0.01 13.00
C LEU A 250 -25.85 -0.38 14.32
N GLU A 251 -26.81 0.40 14.81
CA GLU A 251 -27.63 0.02 15.98
C GLU A 251 -28.33 -1.34 15.86
N LYS A 252 -28.72 -1.78 14.65
CA LYS A 252 -29.37 -3.08 14.41
C LYS A 252 -28.40 -4.24 14.23
N LYS A 253 -27.15 -3.99 13.83
CA LYS A 253 -26.09 -5.02 13.78
C LYS A 253 -25.29 -5.13 15.09
N LEU A 254 -25.27 -4.07 15.91
CA LEU A 254 -24.58 -3.97 17.20
C LEU A 254 -25.32 -4.68 18.35
N LYS A 255 -26.26 -5.60 18.08
CA LYS A 255 -26.92 -6.35 19.17
C LYS A 255 -25.99 -7.29 19.93
N ASN A 256 -24.81 -7.61 19.37
CA ASN A 256 -23.86 -8.55 19.96
C ASN A 256 -22.54 -7.91 20.42
N ASP A 257 -22.26 -6.65 20.09
CA ASP A 257 -21.02 -5.99 20.50
C ASP A 257 -21.23 -5.23 21.80
N LYS A 258 -20.53 -5.66 22.86
CA LYS A 258 -20.63 -5.07 24.20
C LYS A 258 -20.15 -3.60 24.26
N ILE A 259 -19.54 -3.07 23.20
CA ILE A 259 -18.93 -1.74 23.20
C ILE A 259 -19.56 -0.84 22.13
N LYS A 260 -20.33 0.17 22.57
CA LYS A 260 -20.78 1.26 21.70
C LYS A 260 -19.59 2.12 21.32
N HIS A 261 -19.11 2.00 20.09
CA HIS A 261 -18.12 2.93 19.55
C HIS A 261 -18.72 4.34 19.45
N THR A 262 -18.17 5.29 20.21
CA THR A 262 -18.53 6.71 20.06
C THR A 262 -17.97 7.25 18.74
N GLN A 263 -18.83 7.84 17.92
CA GLN A 263 -18.45 8.52 16.68
C GLN A 263 -18.76 10.02 16.82
N ILE A 264 -17.87 10.88 16.32
CA ILE A 264 -18.07 12.33 16.29
C ILE A 264 -18.30 12.85 14.87
N LYS A 265 -18.95 14.01 14.74
CA LYS A 265 -19.30 14.65 13.47
C LYS A 265 -18.07 15.13 12.69
N LEU A 266 -16.96 15.42 13.36
CA LEU A 266 -15.75 15.96 12.72
C LEU A 266 -15.16 14.98 11.71
N ASN A 267 -14.73 15.50 10.57
CA ASN A 267 -13.87 14.78 9.63
C ASN A 267 -12.39 14.95 9.96
N LYS A 268 -11.50 14.37 9.14
CA LYS A 268 -10.05 14.45 9.32
C LYS A 268 -9.56 15.90 9.34
N ASP A 269 -9.97 16.68 8.35
CA ASP A 269 -9.46 18.04 8.14
C ASP A 269 -9.98 18.97 9.25
N GLU A 270 -11.26 18.86 9.62
CA GLU A 270 -11.85 19.64 10.72
C GLU A 270 -11.24 19.30 12.08
N ALA A 271 -10.91 18.03 12.33
CA ALA A 271 -10.23 17.63 13.56
C ALA A 271 -8.81 18.21 13.64
N GLU A 272 -8.08 18.22 12.52
CA GLU A 272 -6.75 18.82 12.41
C GLU A 272 -6.81 20.35 12.61
N GLU A 273 -7.77 21.03 11.99
CA GLU A 273 -8.02 22.47 12.17
C GLU A 273 -8.38 22.84 13.61
N ALA A 274 -9.09 21.95 14.32
CA ALA A 274 -9.38 22.09 15.75
C ALA A 274 -8.18 21.80 16.66
N GLY A 275 -7.00 21.52 16.10
CA GLY A 275 -5.79 21.18 16.85
C GLY A 275 -5.87 19.81 17.54
N MET A 276 -6.79 18.94 17.12
CA MET A 276 -6.94 17.62 17.71
C MET A 276 -5.93 16.66 17.11
N ILE A 277 -5.24 15.93 17.99
CA ILE A 277 -4.29 14.91 17.59
C ILE A 277 -5.05 13.61 17.34
N LYS A 278 -4.91 13.09 16.13
CA LYS A 278 -5.55 11.85 15.69
C LYS A 278 -4.51 10.72 15.65
N ILE A 279 -4.91 9.55 16.13
CA ILE A 279 -4.15 8.32 15.99
C ILE A 279 -4.93 7.39 15.04
N ASP A 280 -4.31 6.97 13.95
CA ASP A 280 -4.94 6.05 13.00
C ASP A 280 -4.60 4.60 13.36
N ILE A 281 -5.59 3.86 13.88
CA ILE A 281 -5.50 2.41 14.11
C ILE A 281 -5.97 1.68 12.85
N LEU A 282 -5.00 1.29 12.03
CA LEU A 282 -5.22 0.69 10.71
C LEU A 282 -5.09 -0.83 10.74
N SER A 283 -5.48 -1.46 9.64
CA SER A 283 -5.60 -2.91 9.52
C SER A 283 -4.82 -3.44 8.34
N ASN A 284 -3.89 -4.35 8.61
CA ASN A 284 -3.01 -4.92 7.60
C ASN A 284 -3.09 -6.45 7.63
N ARG A 285 -3.51 -7.03 6.49
CA ARG A 285 -3.64 -8.49 6.33
C ARG A 285 -2.29 -9.21 6.28
N GLY A 286 -1.24 -8.53 5.83
CA GLY A 286 0.11 -9.10 5.87
C GLY A 286 0.61 -9.24 7.31
N LEU A 287 0.27 -8.29 8.19
CA LEU A 287 0.54 -8.42 9.63
C LEU A 287 -0.30 -9.52 10.27
N SER A 288 -1.55 -9.70 9.85
CA SER A 288 -2.33 -10.89 10.24
C SER A 288 -1.63 -12.19 9.86
N GLN A 289 -1.11 -12.28 8.63
CA GLN A 289 -0.36 -13.44 8.20
C GLN A 289 0.89 -13.64 9.08
N LEU A 290 1.69 -12.59 9.28
CA LEU A 290 2.93 -12.69 10.05
C LEU A 290 2.66 -13.12 11.49
N TYR A 291 1.69 -12.50 12.16
CA TYR A 291 1.36 -12.79 13.56
C TYR A 291 0.94 -14.25 13.76
N CYS A 292 0.16 -14.82 12.83
CA CYS A 292 -0.22 -16.23 12.90
C CYS A 292 0.92 -17.19 12.49
N LEU A 293 1.97 -16.68 11.81
CA LEU A 293 3.14 -17.47 11.43
C LEU A 293 4.20 -17.53 12.53
N SER A 294 4.40 -16.43 13.26
CA SER A 294 5.52 -16.26 14.17
C SER A 294 5.31 -15.08 15.11
N ASN A 295 5.88 -15.17 16.32
CA ASN A 295 5.96 -14.04 17.25
C ASN A 295 7.16 -13.13 16.98
N LYS A 296 7.99 -13.44 15.96
CA LYS A 296 9.16 -12.63 15.61
C LYS A 296 8.75 -11.27 15.05
N LYS A 297 9.40 -10.22 15.54
CA LYS A 297 9.28 -8.86 14.99
C LYS A 297 10.01 -8.75 13.64
N LEU A 298 9.63 -7.76 12.83
CA LEU A 298 10.13 -7.61 11.47
C LEU A 298 11.66 -7.40 11.38
N ASN A 299 12.24 -6.76 12.38
CA ASN A 299 13.69 -6.52 12.47
C ASN A 299 14.49 -7.70 13.03
N GLU A 300 13.85 -8.81 13.39
CA GLU A 300 14.50 -10.03 13.91
C GLU A 300 14.74 -11.09 12.82
N TYR A 301 14.25 -10.85 11.60
CA TYR A 301 14.51 -11.71 10.46
C TYR A 301 15.90 -11.44 9.89
N ASP A 302 16.61 -12.50 9.52
CA ASP A 302 17.94 -12.41 8.92
C ASP A 302 17.84 -11.98 7.44
N TRP A 303 18.08 -10.71 7.17
CA TRP A 303 18.04 -10.14 5.82
C TRP A 303 19.23 -10.57 4.95
N SER A 304 20.19 -11.33 5.48
CA SER A 304 21.30 -11.90 4.70
C SER A 304 20.97 -13.26 4.06
N ASP A 305 19.78 -13.82 4.32
CA ASP A 305 19.35 -15.10 3.74
C ASP A 305 19.12 -15.00 2.22
N MET A 306 20.20 -15.23 1.45
CA MET A 306 20.19 -15.19 -0.01
C MET A 306 19.26 -16.22 -0.65
N LYS A 307 18.85 -17.28 0.06
CA LYS A 307 17.88 -18.25 -0.48
C LYS A 307 16.49 -17.63 -0.60
N VAL A 308 16.09 -16.80 0.37
CA VAL A 308 14.82 -16.06 0.33
C VAL A 308 14.87 -14.98 -0.76
N TRP A 309 16.00 -14.29 -0.91
CA TRP A 309 16.18 -13.32 -1.99
C TRP A 309 16.11 -13.96 -3.38
N LYS A 310 16.75 -15.12 -3.56
CA LYS A 310 16.65 -15.90 -4.80
C LYS A 310 15.20 -16.30 -5.09
N TYR A 311 14.49 -16.80 -4.08
CA TYR A 311 13.09 -17.18 -4.19
C TYR A 311 12.19 -16.00 -4.62
N LEU A 312 12.37 -14.82 -4.00
CA LEU A 312 11.67 -13.61 -4.43
C LEU A 312 12.03 -13.21 -5.86
N SER A 313 13.31 -13.27 -6.21
CA SER A 313 13.84 -12.92 -7.55
C SER A 313 13.34 -13.85 -8.66
N GLU A 314 12.95 -15.08 -8.33
CA GLU A 314 12.29 -16.01 -9.27
C GLU A 314 10.81 -15.64 -9.51
N GLY A 315 10.28 -14.67 -8.77
CA GLY A 315 8.89 -14.22 -8.88
C GLY A 315 7.92 -15.10 -8.09
N GLU A 316 8.38 -15.75 -7.03
CA GLU A 316 7.56 -16.57 -6.14
C GLU A 316 6.75 -15.73 -5.14
N ASN A 317 5.96 -14.79 -5.66
CA ASN A 317 5.28 -13.75 -4.88
C ASN A 317 3.81 -14.05 -4.54
N LEU A 318 3.23 -15.14 -5.05
CA LEU A 318 1.87 -15.56 -4.72
C LEU A 318 1.69 -15.75 -3.20
N GLY A 319 0.57 -15.28 -2.66
CA GLY A 319 0.26 -15.30 -1.22
C GLY A 319 0.98 -14.23 -0.38
N LEU A 320 1.96 -13.51 -0.92
CA LEU A 320 2.63 -12.42 -0.21
C LEU A 320 1.77 -11.15 -0.26
N THR A 321 1.05 -10.84 0.83
CA THR A 321 0.26 -9.61 0.89
C THR A 321 1.13 -8.38 0.59
N HIS A 322 0.59 -7.42 -0.19
CA HIS A 322 1.27 -6.26 -0.79
C HIS A 322 2.21 -6.55 -1.97
N ALA A 323 2.71 -7.78 -2.12
CA ALA A 323 3.63 -8.16 -3.20
C ALA A 323 3.05 -9.14 -4.22
N GLU A 324 1.79 -9.56 -4.11
CA GLU A 324 1.27 -10.68 -4.93
C GLU A 324 0.97 -10.34 -6.41
N SER A 325 0.78 -9.08 -6.77
CA SER A 325 0.27 -8.74 -8.12
C SER A 325 1.13 -9.27 -9.27
N PRO A 326 0.56 -9.57 -10.47
CA PRO A 326 1.34 -9.95 -11.64
C PRO A 326 2.40 -8.91 -12.04
N ALA A 327 2.11 -7.62 -11.85
CA ALA A 327 3.07 -6.56 -12.08
C ALA A 327 4.29 -6.71 -11.14
N MET A 328 4.05 -6.99 -9.86
CA MET A 328 5.12 -7.25 -8.90
C MET A 328 5.97 -8.46 -9.29
N LYS A 329 5.34 -9.56 -9.72
CA LYS A 329 6.07 -10.74 -10.23
C LYS A 329 7.05 -10.39 -11.36
N LYS A 330 6.67 -9.45 -12.25
CA LYS A 330 7.54 -8.99 -13.35
C LYS A 330 8.68 -8.14 -12.83
N ILE A 331 8.41 -7.23 -11.89
CA ILE A 331 9.43 -6.36 -11.31
C ILE A 331 10.44 -7.17 -10.51
N LEU A 332 10.01 -8.10 -9.67
CA LEU A 332 10.91 -8.95 -8.89
C LEU A 332 11.87 -9.75 -9.79
N ARG A 333 11.37 -10.32 -10.89
CA ARG A 333 12.20 -11.06 -11.87
C ARG A 333 13.16 -10.17 -12.67
N LEU A 334 12.80 -8.90 -12.86
CA LEU A 334 13.63 -7.93 -13.56
C LEU A 334 14.73 -7.39 -12.66
N ILE A 335 14.36 -6.89 -11.47
CA ILE A 335 15.27 -6.23 -10.54
C ILE A 335 16.13 -7.25 -9.80
N LYS A 336 15.58 -8.44 -9.50
CA LYS A 336 16.22 -9.50 -8.73
C LYS A 336 16.78 -8.99 -7.39
N PRO A 337 15.91 -8.49 -6.49
CA PRO A 337 16.35 -7.82 -5.27
C PRO A 337 17.13 -8.77 -4.36
N THR A 338 18.19 -8.23 -3.76
CA THR A 338 19.10 -8.87 -2.81
C THR A 338 19.19 -8.15 -1.47
N SER A 339 18.43 -7.06 -1.31
CA SER A 339 18.38 -6.22 -0.12
C SER A 339 16.99 -5.65 0.13
N ILE A 340 16.76 -5.15 1.36
CA ILE A 340 15.51 -4.48 1.73
C ILE A 340 15.30 -3.22 0.89
N GLU A 341 16.36 -2.48 0.60
CA GLU A 341 16.38 -1.28 -0.23
C GLU A 341 15.87 -1.56 -1.65
N GLU A 342 16.35 -2.63 -2.28
CA GLU A 342 15.94 -3.05 -3.63
C GLU A 342 14.50 -3.59 -3.65
N LEU A 343 14.07 -4.27 -2.58
CA LEU A 343 12.67 -4.71 -2.46
C LEU A 343 11.71 -3.53 -2.21
N ALA A 344 12.11 -2.56 -1.39
CA ALA A 344 11.39 -1.31 -1.19
C ALA A 344 11.25 -0.54 -2.52
N LEU A 345 12.30 -0.58 -3.34
CA LEU A 345 12.28 -0.01 -4.67
C LEU A 345 11.28 -0.73 -5.60
N CYS A 346 11.25 -2.06 -5.56
CA CYS A 346 10.25 -2.84 -6.32
C CYS A 346 8.81 -2.41 -5.96
N LEU A 347 8.55 -2.12 -4.68
CA LEU A 347 7.24 -1.64 -4.21
C LEU A 347 6.92 -0.23 -4.71
N ALA A 348 7.90 0.67 -4.68
CA ALA A 348 7.71 2.06 -5.08
C ALA A 348 7.35 2.20 -6.58
N ILE A 349 7.96 1.38 -7.45
CA ILE A 349 7.82 1.50 -8.92
C ILE A 349 6.43 1.09 -9.44
N ILE A 350 5.67 0.24 -8.73
CA ILE A 350 4.44 -0.40 -9.27
C ILE A 350 3.21 0.54 -9.33
N ARG A 351 3.38 1.83 -9.00
CA ARG A 351 2.25 2.75 -8.85
C ARG A 351 1.56 3.13 -10.17
N PRO A 352 0.23 3.36 -10.14
CA PRO A 352 -0.55 3.82 -11.28
C PRO A 352 -0.02 5.10 -11.95
N GLY A 353 0.53 6.05 -11.18
CA GLY A 353 1.16 7.26 -11.73
C GLY A 353 2.35 6.93 -12.63
N ALA A 354 3.28 6.08 -12.15
CA ALA A 354 4.39 5.49 -12.94
C ALA A 354 3.92 4.73 -14.19
N THR A 355 2.61 4.49 -14.29
CA THR A 355 1.95 3.79 -15.38
C THR A 355 1.28 4.71 -16.41
N ALA A 356 0.96 5.96 -16.04
CA ALA A 356 0.17 6.88 -16.86
C ALA A 356 0.92 7.40 -18.10
N THR A 357 2.25 7.35 -18.12
CA THR A 357 3.10 7.73 -19.27
C THR A 357 3.10 6.69 -20.40
N GLY A 358 2.27 5.64 -20.34
CA GLY A 358 2.03 4.71 -21.43
C GLY A 358 3.21 3.80 -21.80
N ASN A 359 4.35 3.95 -21.11
CA ASN A 359 5.62 3.32 -21.49
C ASN A 359 6.26 2.58 -20.32
N LYS A 360 5.49 1.72 -19.62
CA LYS A 360 5.97 0.87 -18.50
C LYS A 360 7.34 0.24 -18.79
N SER A 361 7.48 -0.36 -19.96
CA SER A 361 8.68 -1.07 -20.39
C SER A 361 9.86 -0.14 -20.67
N ASN A 362 9.62 1.03 -21.27
CA ASN A 362 10.69 2.00 -21.54
C ASN A 362 11.12 2.73 -20.27
N PHE A 363 10.17 3.11 -19.40
CA PHE A 363 10.49 3.65 -18.08
C PHE A 363 11.30 2.62 -17.29
N MET A 364 10.83 1.37 -17.15
CA MET A 364 11.57 0.33 -16.42
C MET A 364 12.94 -0.01 -17.03
N ARG A 365 13.05 -0.04 -18.37
CA ARG A 365 14.31 -0.34 -19.07
C ARG A 365 15.32 0.81 -18.97
N ASN A 366 14.86 2.05 -19.11
CA ASN A 366 15.69 3.24 -18.90
C ASN A 366 16.03 3.42 -17.42
N PHE A 367 15.09 3.12 -16.52
CA PHE A 367 15.26 3.16 -15.07
C PHE A 367 16.37 2.22 -14.62
N TYR A 368 16.36 0.96 -15.07
CA TYR A 368 17.42 0.00 -14.75
C TYR A 368 18.78 0.40 -15.35
N ASN A 369 18.80 0.84 -16.62
CA ASN A 369 20.04 1.22 -17.30
C ASN A 369 20.65 2.53 -16.78
N ASN A 370 19.85 3.45 -16.22
CA ASN A 370 20.29 4.73 -15.68
C ASN A 370 20.38 4.75 -14.15
N TYR A 371 20.09 3.64 -13.46
CA TYR A 371 20.22 3.55 -11.99
C TYR A 371 21.68 3.58 -11.52
N LEU A 372 22.63 3.44 -12.46
CA LEU A 372 24.06 3.65 -12.22
C LEU A 372 24.38 5.14 -12.47
N PRO A 373 24.88 5.88 -11.47
CA PRO A 373 24.76 7.34 -11.40
C PRO A 373 25.66 8.05 -12.43
N LYS A 374 25.19 9.19 -12.95
CA LYS A 374 26.05 10.18 -13.64
C LYS A 374 25.99 11.63 -13.12
N THR A 375 25.06 12.04 -12.25
CA THR A 375 25.10 13.29 -11.41
C THR A 375 23.82 13.36 -10.55
N GLU A 376 23.78 14.21 -9.50
CA GLU A 376 22.64 14.28 -8.55
C GLU A 376 21.31 14.73 -9.16
N VAL A 377 21.32 15.64 -10.14
CA VAL A 377 20.10 16.14 -10.84
C VAL A 377 19.58 15.13 -11.87
N ASN A 378 20.43 14.17 -12.28
CA ASN A 378 20.09 13.15 -13.27
C ASN A 378 19.53 11.86 -12.61
N ASN A 379 19.53 11.78 -11.27
CA ASN A 379 18.93 10.66 -10.56
C ASN A 379 17.40 10.76 -10.59
N ILE A 380 16.76 9.60 -10.73
CA ILE A 380 15.31 9.51 -10.76
C ILE A 380 14.78 9.69 -9.33
N ILE A 381 13.86 10.62 -9.13
CA ILE A 381 13.18 10.83 -7.85
C ILE A 381 12.10 9.77 -7.68
N ILE A 382 12.26 8.89 -6.68
CA ILE A 382 11.34 7.77 -6.43
C ILE A 382 10.60 7.99 -5.11
N TYR A 383 11.36 8.43 -4.10
CA TYR A 383 10.82 8.73 -2.80
C TYR A 383 10.63 10.24 -2.59
N ASP A 384 9.69 10.60 -1.74
CA ASP A 384 9.58 11.99 -1.24
C ASP A 384 10.92 12.44 -0.61
N ASP A 385 11.58 11.54 0.12
CA ASP A 385 12.89 11.75 0.74
C ASP A 385 13.98 12.06 -0.29
N ASP A 386 13.93 11.45 -1.49
CA ASP A 386 14.90 11.73 -2.55
C ASP A 386 14.71 13.17 -3.06
N ALA A 387 13.47 13.63 -3.18
CA ALA A 387 13.17 15.01 -3.58
C ALA A 387 13.69 16.02 -2.54
N ILE A 388 13.52 15.72 -1.24
CA ILE A 388 14.08 16.53 -0.16
C ILE A 388 15.60 16.62 -0.30
N GLN A 389 16.28 15.48 -0.46
CA GLN A 389 17.74 15.43 -0.56
C GLN A 389 18.26 16.16 -1.82
N VAL A 390 17.59 16.01 -2.96
CA VAL A 390 17.94 16.70 -4.20
C VAL A 390 17.77 18.21 -4.03
N ILE A 391 16.64 18.69 -3.52
CA ILE A 391 16.40 20.13 -3.30
C ILE A 391 17.39 20.70 -2.28
N GLN A 392 17.63 19.99 -1.18
CA GLN A 392 18.54 20.39 -0.11
C GLN A 392 19.95 20.66 -0.65
N LYS A 393 20.50 19.70 -1.38
CA LYS A 393 21.85 19.82 -1.96
C LYS A 393 21.91 20.88 -3.04
N LEU A 394 20.89 20.94 -3.89
CA LEU A 394 20.84 21.88 -5.01
C LEU A 394 20.79 23.33 -4.53
N LEU A 395 19.94 23.64 -3.56
CA LEU A 395 19.79 25.00 -3.01
C LEU A 395 20.76 25.29 -1.85
N ASN A 396 21.57 24.32 -1.43
CA ASN A 396 22.37 24.36 -0.20
C ASN A 396 21.55 24.85 1.02
N CYS A 397 20.33 24.32 1.17
CA CYS A 397 19.39 24.74 2.20
C CYS A 397 19.19 23.65 3.28
N THR A 398 18.36 23.93 4.28
CA THR A 398 18.01 22.96 5.34
C THR A 398 17.00 21.92 4.84
N GLU A 399 16.96 20.73 5.44
CA GLU A 399 15.91 19.73 5.12
C GLU A 399 14.49 20.28 5.34
N SER A 400 14.31 21.18 6.31
CA SER A 400 13.06 21.88 6.61
C SER A 400 12.60 22.79 5.46
N GLU A 401 13.54 23.45 4.80
CA GLU A 401 13.25 24.28 3.62
C GLU A 401 13.05 23.45 2.37
N ALA A 402 13.81 22.36 2.22
CA ALA A 402 13.64 21.44 1.10
C ALA A 402 12.26 20.77 1.09
N ASP A 403 11.77 20.26 2.24
CA ASP A 403 10.41 19.71 2.31
C ASP A 403 9.33 20.78 2.10
N TYR A 404 9.55 22.02 2.55
CA TYR A 404 8.64 23.14 2.26
C TYR A 404 8.40 23.29 0.75
N TYR A 405 9.46 23.27 -0.07
CA TYR A 405 9.34 23.32 -1.53
C TYR A 405 8.75 22.04 -2.12
N ARG A 406 9.20 20.86 -1.68
CA ARG A 406 8.65 19.57 -2.12
C ARG A 406 7.13 19.52 -1.92
N ARG A 407 6.62 19.97 -0.76
CA ARG A 407 5.18 20.07 -0.46
C ARG A 407 4.45 21.00 -1.41
N GLY A 408 5.10 22.07 -1.86
CA GLY A 408 4.60 22.95 -2.91
C GLY A 408 4.24 22.17 -4.17
N PHE A 409 5.15 21.31 -4.62
CA PHE A 409 4.93 20.45 -5.78
C PHE A 409 3.91 19.33 -5.51
N ALA A 410 4.00 18.67 -4.36
CA ALA A 410 3.10 17.56 -4.00
C ALA A 410 1.63 18.00 -3.77
N LYS A 411 1.36 19.29 -3.51
CA LYS A 411 -0.01 19.85 -3.40
C LYS A 411 -0.56 20.34 -4.75
N GLY A 412 0.17 20.15 -5.84
CA GLY A 412 -0.20 20.61 -7.17
C GLY A 412 -0.55 22.11 -7.16
N ARG A 413 -1.73 22.47 -7.70
CA ARG A 413 -2.18 23.87 -7.80
C ARG A 413 -2.25 24.59 -6.45
N LYS A 414 -2.59 23.89 -5.36
CA LYS A 414 -2.67 24.50 -4.01
C LYS A 414 -1.30 24.93 -3.48
N GLY A 415 -0.20 24.45 -4.06
CA GLY A 415 1.17 24.78 -3.66
C GLY A 415 1.90 25.72 -4.62
N ILE A 416 1.21 26.37 -5.56
CA ILE A 416 1.81 27.15 -6.64
C ILE A 416 2.76 28.26 -6.15
N VAL A 417 2.46 28.88 -5.00
CA VAL A 417 3.31 29.92 -4.39
C VAL A 417 4.70 29.36 -4.08
N ARG A 418 4.76 28.22 -3.37
CA ARG A 418 6.02 27.55 -3.01
C ARG A 418 6.77 27.06 -4.26
N GLN A 419 6.05 26.61 -5.29
CA GLN A 419 6.67 26.19 -6.55
C GLN A 419 7.33 27.37 -7.27
N ASN A 420 6.69 28.53 -7.31
CA ASN A 420 7.24 29.72 -7.95
C ASN A 420 8.45 30.27 -7.20
N GLU A 421 8.43 30.24 -5.86
CA GLU A 421 9.61 30.56 -5.04
C GLU A 421 10.79 29.64 -5.36
N PHE A 422 10.54 28.33 -5.44
CA PHE A 422 11.58 27.35 -5.82
C PHE A 422 12.14 27.63 -7.21
N LYS A 423 11.29 27.90 -8.21
CA LYS A 423 11.72 28.21 -9.59
C LYS A 423 12.65 29.42 -9.65
N LYS A 424 12.32 30.49 -8.92
CA LYS A 424 13.19 31.69 -8.84
C LYS A 424 14.58 31.35 -8.30
N LYS A 425 14.66 30.58 -7.21
CA LYS A 425 15.95 30.11 -6.67
C LYS A 425 16.69 29.20 -7.64
N LEU A 426 15.96 28.35 -8.37
CA LEU A 426 16.53 27.47 -9.38
C LEU A 426 17.13 28.24 -10.56
N ASP A 427 16.58 29.42 -10.89
CA ASP A 427 17.08 30.28 -11.96
C ASP A 427 18.47 30.84 -11.66
N GLU A 428 18.75 31.11 -10.38
CA GLU A 428 20.04 31.58 -9.87
C GLU A 428 21.14 30.50 -9.90
N ILE A 429 20.77 29.22 -10.09
CA ILE A 429 21.71 28.10 -10.11
C ILE A 429 22.14 27.78 -11.54
N SER A 430 23.45 27.58 -11.71
CA SER A 430 24.08 27.17 -12.98
C SER A 430 23.77 25.71 -13.33
N LEU A 431 22.57 25.46 -13.83
CA LEU A 431 22.16 24.20 -14.48
C LEU A 431 21.86 24.43 -15.96
N SER A 432 22.09 23.42 -16.79
CA SER A 432 21.62 23.46 -18.19
C SER A 432 20.09 23.49 -18.25
N TYR A 433 19.54 24.04 -19.34
CA TYR A 433 18.09 24.09 -19.56
C TYR A 433 17.44 22.70 -19.45
N VAL A 434 18.07 21.68 -20.04
CA VAL A 434 17.58 20.29 -20.01
C VAL A 434 17.51 19.74 -18.58
N GLN A 435 18.51 20.04 -17.74
CA GLN A 435 18.51 19.59 -16.34
C GLN A 435 17.42 20.28 -15.52
N LYS A 436 17.21 21.59 -15.73
CA LYS A 436 16.14 22.34 -15.05
C LYS A 436 14.77 21.79 -15.40
N GLU A 437 14.49 21.62 -16.70
CA GLU A 437 13.23 21.05 -17.19
C GLU A 437 12.99 19.64 -16.67
N LEU A 438 14.02 18.78 -16.69
CA LEU A 438 13.91 17.41 -16.16
C LEU A 438 13.59 17.40 -14.66
N LEU A 439 14.27 18.23 -13.87
CA LEU A 439 14.02 18.33 -12.43
C LEU A 439 12.60 18.84 -12.14
N LEU A 440 12.19 19.93 -12.80
CA LEU A 440 10.85 20.49 -12.64
C LEU A 440 9.78 19.49 -13.07
N TYR A 441 10.00 18.77 -14.16
CA TYR A 441 9.12 17.68 -14.57
C TYR A 441 8.99 16.64 -13.45
N GLN A 442 10.11 16.08 -12.96
CA GLN A 442 10.08 15.08 -11.88
C GLN A 442 9.38 15.60 -10.61
N LEU A 443 9.62 16.86 -10.22
CA LEU A 443 8.97 17.47 -9.05
C LEU A 443 7.47 17.68 -9.26
N THR A 444 7.02 18.12 -10.44
CA THR A 444 5.57 18.23 -10.71
C THR A 444 4.85 16.89 -10.68
N GLN A 445 5.57 15.79 -10.90
CA GLN A 445 5.04 14.44 -10.85
C GLN A 445 5.04 13.84 -9.42
N LEU A 446 5.47 14.55 -8.36
CA LEU A 446 5.48 13.97 -7.00
C LEU A 446 4.09 13.48 -6.55
N GLU A 447 3.04 14.24 -6.84
CA GLU A 447 1.65 13.90 -6.44
C GLU A 447 1.22 12.52 -6.97
N ASP A 448 1.62 12.19 -8.19
CA ASP A 448 1.19 10.98 -8.88
C ASP A 448 2.17 9.79 -8.66
N PHE A 449 3.46 10.06 -8.44
CA PHE A 449 4.51 9.04 -8.58
C PHE A 449 5.29 8.74 -7.29
N THR A 450 5.57 9.71 -6.41
CA THR A 450 6.52 9.47 -5.30
C THR A 450 5.94 8.72 -4.13
N PHE A 451 6.79 7.92 -3.49
CA PHE A 451 6.45 7.07 -2.36
C PHE A 451 7.15 7.55 -1.08
N CYS A 452 6.54 7.36 0.09
CA CYS A 452 7.22 7.67 1.35
C CYS A 452 8.24 6.58 1.67
N LYS A 453 9.54 6.93 1.77
CA LYS A 453 10.62 5.94 1.85
C LYS A 453 10.47 5.00 3.05
N SER A 454 10.21 5.54 4.24
CA SER A 454 10.01 4.74 5.46
C SER A 454 8.83 3.77 5.35
N HIS A 455 7.76 4.17 4.67
CA HIS A 455 6.63 3.28 4.40
C HIS A 455 7.02 2.13 3.44
N ALA A 456 7.81 2.41 2.40
CA ALA A 456 8.24 1.38 1.44
C ALA A 456 9.12 0.33 2.13
N PHE A 457 10.03 0.80 2.98
CA PHE A 457 10.91 -0.07 3.76
C PHE A 457 10.12 -0.91 4.75
N SER A 458 9.13 -0.34 5.44
CA SER A 458 8.31 -1.10 6.38
C SER A 458 7.55 -2.24 5.69
N TYR A 459 7.04 -2.01 4.49
CA TYR A 459 6.40 -3.07 3.69
C TYR A 459 7.41 -4.07 3.11
N ALA A 460 8.59 -3.62 2.69
CA ALA A 460 9.65 -4.53 2.24
C ALA A 460 10.07 -5.51 3.35
N LEU A 461 10.21 -5.04 4.59
CA LEU A 461 10.47 -5.90 5.74
C LEU A 461 9.36 -6.94 5.95
N LEU A 462 8.11 -6.53 5.88
CA LEU A 462 6.96 -7.43 5.99
C LEU A 462 6.94 -8.49 4.89
N ILE A 463 7.16 -8.07 3.64
CA ILE A 463 7.20 -8.98 2.49
C ILE A 463 8.35 -9.97 2.61
N PHE A 464 9.53 -9.52 3.06
CA PHE A 464 10.66 -10.41 3.31
C PHE A 464 10.33 -11.44 4.38
N ALA A 465 9.73 -11.03 5.51
CA ALA A 465 9.32 -11.95 6.57
C ALA A 465 8.28 -12.98 6.10
N LEU A 466 7.30 -12.57 5.29
CA LEU A 466 6.33 -13.49 4.69
C LEU A 466 7.00 -14.45 3.69
N ALA A 467 7.93 -13.95 2.86
CA ALA A 467 8.69 -14.77 1.91
C ALA A 467 9.59 -15.79 2.62
N TYR A 468 10.20 -15.40 3.74
CA TYR A 468 10.96 -16.29 4.61
C TYR A 468 10.10 -17.47 5.06
N HIS A 469 8.89 -17.21 5.58
CA HIS A 469 7.97 -18.27 5.99
C HIS A 469 7.42 -19.09 4.82
N LYS A 470 7.17 -18.46 3.68
CA LYS A 470 6.74 -19.16 2.47
C LYS A 470 7.79 -20.15 1.99
N TYR A 471 9.07 -19.77 2.04
CA TYR A 471 10.19 -20.63 1.64
C TYR A 471 10.53 -21.71 2.68
N ARG A 472 10.62 -21.34 3.96
CA ARG A 472 11.09 -22.23 5.04
C ARG A 472 9.98 -23.10 5.66
N THR A 473 8.76 -22.59 5.73
CA THR A 473 7.61 -23.24 6.40
C THR A 473 6.34 -23.18 5.52
N PRO A 474 6.38 -23.70 4.29
CA PRO A 474 5.35 -23.44 3.27
C PRO A 474 3.95 -23.91 3.68
N LYS A 475 3.81 -25.05 4.37
CA LYS A 475 2.51 -25.56 4.86
C LYS A 475 1.85 -24.58 5.83
N LYS A 476 2.60 -24.11 6.84
CA LYS A 476 2.09 -23.11 7.79
C LYS A 476 1.76 -21.80 7.08
N PHE A 477 2.62 -21.35 6.16
CA PHE A 477 2.39 -20.16 5.35
C PHE A 477 1.07 -20.23 4.56
N TRP A 478 0.82 -21.34 3.87
CA TRP A 478 -0.38 -21.47 3.04
C TRP A 478 -1.66 -21.62 3.86
N LEU A 479 -1.65 -22.34 4.99
CA LEU A 479 -2.77 -22.34 5.93
C LEU A 479 -3.14 -20.91 6.35
N VAL A 480 -2.16 -20.14 6.81
CA VAL A 480 -2.38 -18.77 7.25
C VAL A 480 -2.80 -17.85 6.09
N THR A 481 -2.25 -18.07 4.90
CA THR A 481 -2.62 -17.33 3.69
C THR A 481 -4.09 -17.56 3.31
N LEU A 482 -4.60 -18.79 3.41
CA LEU A 482 -6.01 -19.09 3.14
C LEU A 482 -6.97 -18.35 4.09
N ASN A 483 -6.54 -18.08 5.33
CA ASN A 483 -7.35 -17.38 6.33
C ASN A 483 -7.28 -15.85 6.22
N HIS A 484 -6.15 -15.29 5.79
CA HIS A 484 -5.90 -13.85 5.91
C HIS A 484 -5.65 -13.12 4.60
N ALA A 485 -5.23 -13.79 3.53
CA ALA A 485 -4.95 -13.12 2.26
C ALA A 485 -6.25 -12.79 1.52
N ASN A 486 -6.26 -11.64 0.85
CA ASN A 486 -7.33 -11.26 -0.05
C ASN A 486 -6.73 -10.77 -1.36
N SER A 487 -7.08 -11.44 -2.45
CA SER A 487 -6.33 -11.33 -3.70
C SER A 487 -7.20 -11.02 -4.91
N SER A 488 -6.53 -10.53 -5.96
CA SER A 488 -7.10 -10.48 -7.30
C SER A 488 -7.14 -11.86 -7.97
N TYR A 489 -6.34 -12.82 -7.49
CA TYR A 489 -6.34 -14.19 -7.99
C TYR A 489 -7.65 -14.91 -7.61
N ARG A 490 -8.12 -15.81 -8.47
CA ARG A 490 -9.27 -16.67 -8.18
C ARG A 490 -8.95 -17.59 -7.00
N LYS A 491 -10.01 -18.00 -6.27
CA LYS A 491 -9.92 -18.83 -5.05
C LYS A 491 -9.09 -20.10 -5.23
N TRP A 492 -9.21 -20.78 -6.38
CA TRP A 492 -8.45 -22.00 -6.68
C TRP A 492 -6.93 -21.82 -6.63
N VAL A 493 -6.41 -20.61 -6.92
CA VAL A 493 -4.97 -20.38 -7.03
C VAL A 493 -4.26 -20.64 -5.70
N HIS A 494 -4.76 -20.08 -4.60
CA HIS A 494 -4.15 -20.30 -3.29
C HIS A 494 -4.39 -21.69 -2.77
N HIS A 495 -5.57 -22.29 -3.00
CA HIS A 495 -5.83 -23.67 -2.60
C HIS A 495 -4.92 -24.64 -3.36
N ARG A 496 -4.68 -24.41 -4.65
CA ARG A 496 -3.72 -25.18 -5.45
C ARG A 496 -2.30 -25.01 -4.92
N CYS A 497 -1.88 -23.79 -4.61
CA CYS A 497 -0.55 -23.56 -4.02
C CYS A 497 -0.39 -24.25 -2.66
N ALA A 498 -1.44 -24.23 -1.83
CA ALA A 498 -1.49 -24.93 -0.55
C ALA A 498 -1.37 -26.45 -0.74
N ILE A 499 -2.13 -27.05 -1.67
CA ILE A 499 -2.04 -28.47 -2.02
C ILE A 499 -0.63 -28.84 -2.52
N ASN A 500 -0.05 -28.00 -3.40
CA ASN A 500 1.30 -28.19 -3.92
C ASN A 500 2.39 -28.08 -2.84
N SER A 501 2.11 -27.39 -1.73
CA SER A 501 2.99 -27.39 -0.55
C SER A 501 2.91 -28.65 0.30
N GLY A 502 2.00 -29.57 -0.05
CA GLY A 502 1.75 -30.83 0.65
C GLY A 502 0.63 -30.76 1.70
N LEU A 503 -0.26 -29.76 1.62
CA LEU A 503 -1.46 -29.72 2.46
C LEU A 503 -2.60 -30.52 1.84
N LYS A 504 -3.34 -31.24 2.69
CA LYS A 504 -4.65 -31.82 2.41
C LYS A 504 -5.69 -30.88 3.01
N ILE A 505 -6.66 -30.47 2.21
CA ILE A 505 -7.62 -29.41 2.57
C ILE A 505 -9.02 -30.01 2.49
N ASP A 506 -9.75 -29.98 3.60
CA ASP A 506 -11.18 -30.33 3.59
C ASP A 506 -12.01 -29.20 2.96
N TYR A 507 -13.12 -29.55 2.33
CA TYR A 507 -14.06 -28.55 1.83
C TYR A 507 -14.82 -27.87 2.95
N GLY A 508 -15.17 -26.60 2.75
CA GLY A 508 -16.18 -25.92 3.52
C GLY A 508 -15.98 -24.42 3.62
N ARG A 509 -16.50 -23.83 4.70
CA ARG A 509 -16.58 -22.38 4.92
C ARG A 509 -16.00 -22.00 6.28
N GLY A 510 -15.56 -20.74 6.38
CA GLY A 510 -14.96 -20.19 7.58
C GLY A 510 -13.43 -20.30 7.57
N SER A 511 -12.83 -20.13 8.74
CA SER A 511 -11.39 -20.23 8.91
C SER A 511 -10.94 -21.68 8.88
N TYR A 512 -9.72 -21.91 8.40
CA TYR A 512 -9.03 -23.19 8.47
C TYR A 512 -8.15 -23.30 9.72
N SER A 513 -8.09 -24.49 10.29
CA SER A 513 -7.15 -24.87 11.35
C SER A 513 -6.38 -26.13 10.96
N MET A 514 -5.21 -26.33 11.57
CA MET A 514 -4.42 -27.54 11.38
C MET A 514 -5.03 -28.65 12.25
N GLU A 515 -5.45 -29.75 11.62
CA GLU A 515 -5.92 -30.97 12.30
C GLU A 515 -4.73 -31.90 12.57
N ASP A 516 -3.92 -32.13 11.54
CA ASP A 516 -2.69 -32.93 11.57
C ASP A 516 -1.57 -32.21 10.81
N ASN A 517 -0.31 -32.68 10.89
CA ASN A 517 0.86 -32.07 10.23
C ASN A 517 0.65 -31.65 8.75
N ASN A 518 -0.22 -32.36 8.03
CA ASN A 518 -0.49 -32.10 6.62
C ASN A 518 -1.98 -31.85 6.33
N LYS A 519 -2.90 -31.94 7.30
CA LYS A 519 -4.34 -31.84 7.05
C LYS A 519 -4.90 -30.58 7.71
N ILE A 520 -5.60 -29.77 6.93
CA ILE A 520 -6.31 -28.60 7.42
C ILE A 520 -7.81 -28.78 7.21
N THR A 521 -8.59 -28.40 8.21
CA THR A 521 -10.05 -28.48 8.21
C THR A 521 -10.64 -27.11 8.48
N CYS A 522 -11.84 -26.84 7.99
CA CYS A 522 -12.52 -25.56 8.19
C CYS A 522 -13.60 -25.66 9.28
N GLU A 523 -13.95 -24.53 9.88
CA GLU A 523 -15.00 -24.43 10.92
C GLU A 523 -16.35 -25.07 10.54
N LYS A 524 -16.71 -25.06 9.25
CA LYS A 524 -17.94 -25.68 8.74
C LYS A 524 -17.61 -26.63 7.58
N PRO A 525 -17.21 -27.88 7.87
CA PRO A 525 -16.86 -28.86 6.86
C PRO A 525 -18.04 -29.19 5.95
N GLU A 526 -17.78 -29.28 4.65
CA GLU A 526 -18.73 -29.72 3.62
C GLU A 526 -18.17 -30.97 2.93
N LYS A 527 -19.05 -31.83 2.42
CA LYS A 527 -18.61 -33.00 1.63
C LYS A 527 -18.38 -32.58 0.18
N GLY A 528 -17.21 -32.93 -0.34
CA GLY A 528 -16.93 -32.86 -1.78
C GLY A 528 -17.70 -33.93 -2.55
N GLN A 529 -17.80 -33.73 -3.87
CA GLN A 529 -18.35 -34.69 -4.82
C GLN A 529 -17.30 -35.74 -5.25
N ASN A 530 -16.04 -35.58 -4.85
CA ASN A 530 -14.91 -36.41 -5.28
C ASN A 530 -14.68 -36.37 -6.80
N ASN A 531 -15.21 -35.35 -7.48
CA ASN A 531 -15.00 -35.07 -8.90
C ASN A 531 -14.45 -33.64 -9.03
N ILE A 532 -13.26 -33.50 -9.62
CA ILE A 532 -12.54 -32.21 -9.72
C ILE A 532 -13.42 -31.11 -10.35
N ILE A 533 -14.17 -31.44 -11.41
CA ILE A 533 -14.96 -30.46 -12.15
C ILE A 533 -16.18 -30.04 -11.33
N GLU A 534 -16.86 -30.99 -10.70
CA GLU A 534 -18.02 -30.70 -9.85
C GLU A 534 -17.61 -29.93 -8.59
N ASP A 535 -16.53 -30.34 -7.94
CA ASP A 535 -15.97 -29.63 -6.79
C ASP A 535 -15.56 -28.20 -7.16
N PHE A 536 -14.89 -28.02 -8.31
CA PHE A 536 -14.55 -26.70 -8.81
C PHE A 536 -15.79 -25.83 -9.05
N LYS A 537 -16.87 -26.39 -9.64
CA LYS A 537 -18.12 -25.67 -9.87
C LYS A 537 -18.81 -25.28 -8.56
N LEU A 538 -18.79 -26.15 -7.56
CA LEU A 538 -19.44 -25.93 -6.27
C LEU A 538 -18.67 -24.96 -5.37
N PHE A 539 -17.35 -25.17 -5.24
CA PHE A 539 -16.53 -24.48 -4.24
C PHE A 539 -15.64 -23.38 -4.84
N GLY A 540 -15.44 -23.39 -6.16
CA GLY A 540 -14.48 -22.54 -6.87
C GLY A 540 -13.03 -23.01 -6.78
N TRP A 541 -12.78 -24.23 -6.31
CA TRP A 541 -11.50 -24.91 -6.15
C TRP A 541 -11.74 -26.42 -5.89
N TRP A 542 -10.68 -27.23 -5.90
CA TRP A 542 -10.74 -28.67 -5.63
C TRP A 542 -9.58 -29.10 -4.72
N ASN A 543 -9.75 -30.18 -3.96
CA ASN A 543 -8.77 -30.66 -2.98
C ASN A 543 -7.85 -31.78 -3.47
N GLN A 544 -8.12 -32.34 -4.65
CA GLN A 544 -7.30 -33.39 -5.25
C GLN A 544 -5.96 -32.86 -5.76
N PHE A 545 -4.95 -33.72 -5.80
CA PHE A 545 -3.61 -33.34 -6.26
C PHE A 545 -3.52 -33.15 -7.79
N ASN A 546 -4.36 -33.82 -8.57
CA ASN A 546 -4.36 -33.61 -10.02
C ASN A 546 -4.96 -32.25 -10.37
N PHE A 547 -4.46 -31.60 -11.42
CA PHE A 547 -5.08 -30.40 -11.96
C PHE A 547 -6.37 -30.73 -12.73
N ILE A 548 -7.13 -29.69 -13.10
CA ILE A 548 -8.27 -29.87 -13.99
C ILE A 548 -7.76 -30.49 -15.30
N PRO A 549 -8.31 -31.65 -15.75
CA PRO A 549 -7.88 -32.30 -16.98
C PRO A 549 -8.03 -31.41 -18.22
N ASP A 550 -7.28 -31.77 -19.28
CA ASP A 550 -7.32 -31.11 -20.59
C ASP A 550 -6.95 -29.62 -20.58
N MET A 551 -6.11 -29.19 -19.63
CA MET A 551 -5.46 -27.89 -19.64
C MET A 551 -4.03 -28.04 -20.15
N TYR A 552 -3.61 -27.19 -21.10
CA TYR A 552 -2.32 -27.30 -21.76
C TYR A 552 -1.86 -25.96 -22.35
N VAL A 553 -0.55 -25.86 -22.57
CA VAL A 553 0.10 -24.87 -23.44
C VAL A 553 1.09 -25.62 -24.32
N GLU A 554 0.97 -25.44 -25.63
CA GLU A 554 1.85 -25.96 -26.65
C GLU A 554 2.46 -24.78 -27.40
N ILE A 555 3.77 -24.59 -27.27
CA ILE A 555 4.51 -23.52 -27.95
C ILE A 555 5.28 -24.15 -29.10
N ASP A 556 5.11 -23.61 -30.30
CA ASP A 556 5.85 -24.02 -31.50
C ASP A 556 7.33 -23.63 -31.40
N ASP A 557 8.21 -24.47 -31.93
CA ASP A 557 9.64 -24.19 -31.97
C ASP A 557 10.01 -23.21 -33.09
N GLU A 558 9.19 -23.13 -34.14
CA GLU A 558 9.38 -22.20 -35.25
C GLU A 558 9.28 -20.74 -34.78
N ILE A 559 10.35 -19.96 -35.03
CA ILE A 559 10.36 -18.52 -34.79
C ILE A 559 9.86 -17.83 -36.05
N ILE A 560 8.79 -17.05 -35.90
CA ILE A 560 8.22 -16.22 -36.95
C ILE A 560 8.47 -14.73 -36.64
N GLU A 561 8.54 -13.92 -37.69
CA GLU A 561 8.70 -12.47 -37.58
C GLU A 561 7.39 -11.77 -37.92
N GLU A 562 6.80 -11.07 -36.95
CA GLU A 562 5.57 -10.30 -37.12
C GLU A 562 5.78 -8.89 -36.55
N ASN A 563 5.60 -7.85 -37.39
CA ASN A 563 5.81 -6.44 -37.02
C ASN A 563 7.20 -6.15 -36.41
N ASN A 564 8.27 -6.66 -37.04
CA ASN A 564 9.67 -6.55 -36.58
C ASN A 564 9.91 -7.15 -35.18
N LYS A 565 9.09 -8.13 -34.76
CA LYS A 565 9.27 -8.87 -33.51
C LYS A 565 9.32 -10.37 -33.77
N LYS A 566 10.30 -11.04 -33.16
CA LYS A 566 10.42 -12.49 -33.15
C LYS A 566 9.44 -13.09 -32.13
N VAL A 567 8.49 -13.88 -32.60
CA VAL A 567 7.45 -14.54 -31.80
C VAL A 567 7.36 -16.02 -32.17
N LYS A 568 6.67 -16.82 -31.36
CA LYS A 568 6.38 -18.24 -31.63
C LYS A 568 4.87 -18.45 -31.72
N LYS A 569 4.39 -19.42 -32.50
CA LYS A 569 2.97 -19.80 -32.44
C LYS A 569 2.70 -20.53 -31.13
N ILE A 570 1.49 -20.40 -30.61
CA ILE A 570 1.09 -21.08 -29.38
C ILE A 570 -0.37 -21.52 -29.46
N LYS A 571 -0.65 -22.71 -28.93
CA LYS A 571 -1.99 -23.24 -28.69
C LYS A 571 -2.14 -23.46 -27.20
N PHE A 572 -3.29 -23.10 -26.65
CA PHE A 572 -3.51 -23.20 -25.21
C PHE A 572 -4.96 -23.52 -24.87
N LYS A 573 -5.14 -24.12 -23.69
CA LYS A 573 -6.40 -24.24 -22.97
C LYS A 573 -6.08 -24.13 -21.48
N GLY A 574 -6.61 -23.10 -20.81
CA GLY A 574 -6.22 -22.83 -19.43
C GLY A 574 -7.33 -22.20 -18.60
N LEU A 575 -7.26 -22.47 -17.30
CA LEU A 575 -8.20 -21.97 -16.31
C LEU A 575 -7.85 -20.53 -15.93
N ILE A 576 -8.83 -19.65 -15.87
CA ILE A 576 -8.59 -18.24 -15.53
C ILE A 576 -8.13 -18.11 -14.06
N ALA A 577 -6.94 -17.55 -13.87
CA ALA A 577 -6.38 -17.18 -12.57
C ALA A 577 -6.66 -15.72 -12.22
N ILE A 578 -6.55 -14.80 -13.20
CA ILE A 578 -6.85 -13.36 -13.08
C ILE A 578 -7.54 -12.88 -14.35
N TYR A 579 -8.45 -11.92 -14.22
CA TYR A 579 -9.09 -11.22 -15.33
C TYR A 579 -9.21 -9.72 -15.02
N ARG A 580 -8.81 -8.85 -15.96
CA ARG A 580 -8.96 -7.39 -15.87
C ARG A 580 -9.28 -6.79 -17.26
N PRO A 581 -10.47 -6.19 -17.44
CA PRO A 581 -10.77 -5.43 -18.64
C PRO A 581 -10.02 -4.09 -18.63
N TYR A 582 -9.56 -3.64 -19.79
CA TYR A 582 -8.84 -2.39 -19.97
C TYR A 582 -9.41 -1.60 -21.15
N VAL A 583 -9.68 -0.32 -20.90
CA VAL A 583 -10.13 0.64 -21.91
C VAL A 583 -9.12 1.77 -21.91
N ASN A 584 -8.40 1.95 -23.02
CA ASN A 584 -7.57 3.13 -23.17
C ASN A 584 -8.46 4.30 -23.58
N THR A 585 -8.87 5.11 -22.61
CA THR A 585 -9.45 6.42 -22.87
C THR A 585 -8.29 7.41 -22.92
N THR A 586 -7.93 7.89 -24.11
CA THR A 586 -7.03 9.03 -24.31
C THR A 586 -7.71 10.34 -23.87
N GLN A 587 -8.14 10.41 -22.62
CA GLN A 587 -8.52 11.62 -21.93
C GLN A 587 -7.82 11.58 -20.57
N ALA A 588 -6.73 12.33 -20.46
CA ALA A 588 -6.25 12.78 -19.16
C ALA A 588 -7.43 13.45 -18.40
N PRO A 589 -7.50 13.34 -17.06
CA PRO A 589 -8.55 13.99 -16.30
C PRO A 589 -8.54 15.51 -16.58
N ASN A 590 -9.70 16.01 -17.00
CA ASN A 590 -10.07 17.39 -17.30
C ASN A 590 -9.18 18.47 -16.64
N THR A 591 -8.25 19.05 -17.39
CA THR A 591 -8.03 20.49 -17.32
C THR A 591 -9.18 21.15 -18.08
N TYR A 592 -10.15 21.73 -17.37
CA TYR A 592 -11.12 22.64 -17.94
C TYR A 592 -10.38 23.82 -18.59
N THR A 593 -10.20 23.77 -19.90
CA THR A 593 -9.92 24.95 -20.72
C THR A 593 -11.10 25.13 -21.65
N HIS A 594 -11.89 26.17 -21.38
CA HIS A 594 -12.84 26.71 -22.35
C HIS A 594 -12.09 27.00 -23.65
N ASN A 595 -12.42 26.29 -24.72
CA ASN A 595 -12.26 26.79 -26.08
C ASN A 595 -13.48 26.37 -26.89
N LEU A 596 -14.33 27.36 -27.12
CA LEU A 596 -15.32 27.37 -28.18
C LEU A 596 -14.57 27.35 -29.53
N ASN A 597 -15.16 26.66 -30.50
CA ASN A 597 -14.76 26.55 -31.90
C ASN A 597 -13.65 25.53 -32.22
N ASN A 598 -14.05 24.31 -32.60
CA ASN A 598 -13.81 23.79 -33.96
C ASN A 598 -14.46 22.40 -34.15
N ASN A 599 -15.36 22.31 -35.13
CA ASN A 599 -15.94 21.08 -35.64
C ASN A 599 -14.87 20.28 -36.40
N THR A 600 -14.18 19.37 -35.73
CA THR A 600 -13.53 18.22 -36.38
C THR A 600 -13.72 16.98 -35.52
N LYS A 601 -14.64 16.09 -35.94
CA LYS A 601 -14.78 14.74 -35.38
C LYS A 601 -13.56 13.93 -35.79
N SER A 602 -12.52 13.89 -34.97
CA SER A 602 -11.57 12.76 -35.00
C SER A 602 -12.17 11.63 -34.17
N GLU A 603 -12.54 10.52 -34.82
CA GLU A 603 -12.94 9.30 -34.13
C GLU A 603 -11.71 8.73 -33.41
N SER A 604 -11.60 8.98 -32.10
CA SER A 604 -10.59 8.34 -31.27
C SER A 604 -10.87 6.83 -31.22
N THR A 605 -10.05 6.01 -31.88
CA THR A 605 -10.13 4.55 -31.79
C THR A 605 -9.62 4.08 -30.41
N SER A 606 -10.51 4.08 -29.42
CA SER A 606 -10.19 3.54 -28.09
C SER A 606 -9.76 2.08 -28.21
N ARG A 607 -8.48 1.77 -27.92
CA ARG A 607 -8.01 0.38 -27.86
C ARG A 607 -8.62 -0.29 -26.63
N LYS A 608 -9.45 -1.29 -26.87
CA LYS A 608 -10.12 -2.12 -25.85
C LYS A 608 -9.41 -3.45 -25.75
N LEU A 609 -8.96 -3.81 -24.55
CA LEU A 609 -8.20 -5.03 -24.29
C LEU A 609 -8.73 -5.72 -23.05
N THR A 610 -8.53 -7.02 -22.96
CA THR A 610 -8.78 -7.80 -21.74
C THR A 610 -7.51 -8.54 -21.36
N PHE A 611 -6.98 -8.25 -20.17
CA PHE A 611 -5.82 -8.96 -19.60
C PHE A 611 -6.30 -10.16 -18.80
N VAL A 612 -5.74 -11.32 -19.10
CA VAL A 612 -6.04 -12.58 -18.40
C VAL A 612 -4.72 -13.24 -18.01
N SER A 613 -4.67 -13.90 -16.86
CA SER A 613 -3.62 -14.90 -16.59
C SER A 613 -4.31 -16.26 -16.51
N ILE A 614 -3.83 -17.23 -17.27
CA ILE A 614 -4.33 -18.62 -17.25
C ILE A 614 -3.37 -19.53 -16.50
N GLY A 615 -3.89 -20.53 -15.80
CA GLY A 615 -3.10 -21.63 -15.25
C GLY A 615 -3.38 -22.93 -15.99
N ILE A 616 -2.34 -23.76 -16.12
CA ILE A 616 -2.40 -25.02 -16.90
C ILE A 616 -2.01 -26.27 -16.12
N ASP A 617 -1.06 -26.18 -15.17
CA ASP A 617 -0.79 -27.12 -14.07
C ASP A 617 0.35 -26.52 -13.19
N ASN A 618 0.74 -27.15 -12.08
CA ASN A 618 2.02 -27.00 -11.37
C ASN A 618 2.49 -25.55 -11.12
N ASN A 619 1.58 -24.64 -10.79
CA ASN A 619 1.85 -23.20 -10.59
C ASN A 619 2.42 -22.48 -11.84
N GLU A 620 2.22 -23.05 -13.03
CA GLU A 620 2.52 -22.38 -14.28
C GLU A 620 1.37 -21.45 -14.66
N PHE A 621 1.73 -20.18 -14.89
CA PHE A 621 0.79 -19.14 -15.27
C PHE A 621 1.28 -18.41 -16.52
N TYR A 622 0.38 -18.23 -17.46
CA TYR A 622 0.63 -17.52 -18.71
C TYR A 622 -0.26 -16.29 -18.79
N ASP A 623 0.36 -15.13 -19.01
CA ASP A 623 -0.37 -13.89 -19.24
C ASP A 623 -0.85 -13.84 -20.69
N CYS A 624 -2.14 -13.64 -20.89
CA CYS A 624 -2.81 -13.47 -22.17
C CYS A 624 -3.34 -12.03 -22.33
N VAL A 625 -3.18 -11.48 -23.52
CA VAL A 625 -3.84 -10.24 -23.95
C VAL A 625 -4.88 -10.60 -24.99
N LEU A 626 -6.15 -10.45 -24.63
CA LEU A 626 -7.28 -10.70 -25.53
C LEU A 626 -7.73 -9.36 -26.14
N TRP A 627 -7.87 -9.32 -27.46
CA TRP A 627 -8.38 -8.13 -28.16
C TRP A 627 -9.90 -7.95 -27.90
N GLY A 628 -10.31 -6.77 -27.45
CA GLY A 628 -11.70 -6.44 -27.09
C GLY A 628 -12.01 -6.48 -25.58
N LEU A 629 -13.22 -6.04 -25.22
CA LEU A 629 -13.76 -6.16 -23.86
C LEU A 629 -14.59 -7.43 -23.73
N HIS A 630 -14.14 -8.36 -22.91
CA HIS A 630 -14.81 -9.65 -22.71
C HIS A 630 -15.26 -9.79 -21.26
N LYS A 631 -16.49 -10.25 -21.02
CA LYS A 631 -16.99 -10.49 -19.66
C LYS A 631 -16.73 -11.94 -19.28
N LEU A 632 -15.74 -12.16 -18.42
CA LEU A 632 -15.35 -13.50 -17.95
C LEU A 632 -15.83 -13.75 -16.51
N SER A 633 -16.36 -14.94 -16.28
CA SER A 633 -16.77 -15.43 -14.96
C SER A 633 -15.58 -16.01 -14.18
N ASN A 634 -15.86 -16.48 -12.96
CA ASN A 634 -14.84 -17.10 -12.11
C ASN A 634 -14.52 -18.54 -12.52
N ALA A 635 -15.39 -19.19 -13.29
CA ALA A 635 -15.29 -20.59 -13.67
C ALA A 635 -14.89 -20.79 -15.14
N ASN A 636 -14.72 -19.72 -15.91
CA ASN A 636 -14.44 -19.85 -17.33
C ASN A 636 -13.05 -20.42 -17.59
N ILE A 637 -13.02 -21.29 -18.60
CA ILE A 637 -11.81 -21.78 -19.24
C ILE A 637 -11.68 -21.05 -20.57
N ILE A 638 -10.47 -20.63 -20.94
CA ILE A 638 -10.21 -20.07 -22.26
C ILE A 638 -9.29 -20.99 -23.04
N SER A 639 -9.56 -21.15 -24.34
CA SER A 639 -8.68 -21.86 -25.26
C SER A 639 -8.53 -21.11 -26.57
N GLY A 640 -7.42 -21.32 -27.26
CA GLY A 640 -7.23 -20.71 -28.57
C GLY A 640 -5.82 -20.87 -29.10
N ASN A 641 -5.60 -20.21 -30.24
CA ASN A 641 -4.30 -20.04 -30.84
C ASN A 641 -3.88 -18.57 -30.70
N GLY A 642 -2.58 -18.35 -30.54
CA GLY A 642 -2.03 -17.01 -30.37
C GLY A 642 -0.57 -16.92 -30.80
N LEU A 643 0.03 -15.79 -30.42
CA LEU A 643 1.45 -15.51 -30.61
C LEU A 643 2.11 -15.40 -29.24
N TYR A 644 3.13 -16.21 -29.01
CA TYR A 644 3.92 -16.19 -27.79
C TYR A 644 5.12 -15.27 -27.93
N HIS A 645 5.09 -14.19 -27.16
CA HIS A 645 6.11 -13.16 -27.15
C HIS A 645 7.18 -13.46 -26.09
N TYR A 646 8.09 -14.40 -26.40
CA TYR A 646 9.05 -14.97 -25.45
C TYR A 646 10.23 -14.08 -25.08
N ASN A 647 10.68 -13.18 -25.97
CA ASN A 647 11.85 -12.32 -25.76
C ASN A 647 11.61 -11.10 -24.84
N ASN A 648 10.42 -10.96 -24.28
CA ASN A 648 10.12 -9.87 -23.37
C ASN A 648 10.60 -10.19 -21.95
N VAL A 649 10.87 -9.14 -21.16
CA VAL A 649 11.14 -9.24 -19.71
C VAL A 649 10.11 -10.14 -18.99
N SER A 650 8.87 -10.12 -19.47
CA SER A 650 7.87 -11.11 -19.12
C SER A 650 7.23 -11.65 -20.40
N PRO A 651 7.34 -12.96 -20.66
CA PRO A 651 6.59 -13.59 -21.73
C PRO A 651 5.07 -13.38 -21.57
N TRP A 652 4.38 -13.33 -22.69
CA TRP A 652 2.91 -13.21 -22.74
C TRP A 652 2.39 -13.72 -24.09
N ILE A 653 1.08 -13.97 -24.14
CA ILE A 653 0.37 -14.54 -25.27
C ILE A 653 -0.57 -13.48 -25.86
N GLU A 654 -0.40 -13.18 -27.14
CA GLU A 654 -1.36 -12.38 -27.89
C GLU A 654 -2.45 -13.26 -28.47
N VAL A 655 -3.71 -12.96 -28.17
CA VAL A 655 -4.86 -13.78 -28.56
C VAL A 655 -5.87 -12.94 -29.33
N LYS A 656 -6.00 -13.23 -30.64
CA LYS A 656 -6.97 -12.58 -31.53
C LYS A 656 -8.30 -13.34 -31.57
N LYS A 657 -8.27 -14.67 -31.51
CA LYS A 657 -9.45 -15.56 -31.51
C LYS A 657 -9.31 -16.60 -30.42
N PHE A 658 -10.38 -16.82 -29.65
CA PHE A 658 -10.41 -17.79 -28.56
C PHE A 658 -11.84 -18.25 -28.31
N ASN A 659 -11.97 -19.37 -27.59
CA ASN A 659 -13.21 -19.94 -27.11
C ASN A 659 -13.27 -19.79 -25.59
N ILE A 660 -14.49 -19.61 -25.07
CA ILE A 660 -14.79 -19.60 -23.64
C ILE A 660 -15.66 -20.81 -23.35
N PHE A 661 -15.27 -21.60 -22.35
CA PHE A 661 -16.05 -22.73 -21.83
C PHE A 661 -16.55 -22.44 -20.42
#